data_AF-A0AAD2CL59-F1
#
_entry.id   AF-A0AAD2CL59-F1
#
_cell.length_a   1.000
_cell.length_b   1.000
_cell.length_c   1.000
_cell.angle_alpha   90.00
_cell.angle_beta   90.00
_cell.angle_gamma   90.00
#
_symmetry.space_group_name_H-M   'P 1'
#
loop_
_entity.id
_entity.type
_entity.pdbx_description
1 polymer ?
#
loop_
_entity_poly.entity_id
_entity_poly.type
_entity_poly.pdbx_seq_one_letter_code
_entity_poly.pdbx_strand_id
1 'polypeptide(L)'
;MPAISPYAPPRRNPFLRQTSSSLSRVESHLFKRKSVVAVALIMIALKFWTDRSRRQRLIKLLKKQPIFGGFIDWIEGRLALNKAEMGSEGTLAEFSRSIKADGFVSSLQRLHDNQATIRKVLNFWFGSGTPDENQKKLWMIASSSHKLRLKVDREITEDFEALLVELAEGETSDRWRDWCFDTDGIYGMQGKIAAIVVLDQFSRHIERNHETHNTQPKVPFAKSFLDSLALKTAQLFVDTHKDEIRCGMVPLPMYIFSLMPFRHASTIETLEYVQRSIEASASMHEQMRDMLGRFRKATNRRLALLQDEARRTGKLNSSENVSCGTFKDEAILETFAFETEMEPAKQHLLHKTIAAFLAGQGIHARDNEPPMAVIVSLSGGVDSMVIASVLSHMKKSCNYSLNVVAVHIDYGNRPEASAEADFVRRYCKSLDIEFICRTIQEVTRGVTSRDEYERISRDIRYATYREAVAKARSDLHQEDMIVGVMLGHHRGDLRENVLSNAHKGSGPLDLSGMTAVSQNDGVTLLRPLLSLEKSFVFDYAHTFGVPYFKDTTPHWSTRGKLRNKLIPLLQEIYGDGSMTNLSNLATESDECRALLHGSIMAPFLKSVTHKPMGIMFDTAPWKDQGFFFWKFVLREALHSAKLGMFSDKSVVSFLKRVKANVVKEGWLQCRKDYGVYLQQDGKVFAFRSSSFPWNKKAMFNVYGQVVEFDTDKKVGPWVVRTEIVSDKGDCPEKFRLAQKAVASMETFMEGNIEYYIECPTWYVNGIFQPRPLVFCVFKKADRPMAWKNLDLKVQSTIPLVGNDLTAIGALQSPQTIDGEQNPTRLVRVVIRLKS
;
A
#
# COMPACT_ATOMS: atom_id res chain seq x y z
N MET A 1 -37.13 -9.10 -27.40
CA MET A 1 -37.50 -8.98 -25.98
C MET A 1 -36.57 -7.98 -25.32
N PRO A 2 -37.06 -6.84 -24.82
CA PRO A 2 -36.20 -5.80 -24.26
C PRO A 2 -35.91 -6.03 -22.76
N ALA A 3 -34.76 -5.51 -22.34
CA ALA A 3 -34.21 -5.58 -20.99
C ALA A 3 -35.05 -4.81 -19.96
N ILE A 4 -35.19 -5.36 -18.75
CA ILE A 4 -35.84 -4.70 -17.61
C ILE A 4 -34.80 -4.56 -16.49
N SER A 5 -34.58 -3.30 -16.09
CA SER A 5 -33.70 -2.84 -15.01
C SER A 5 -34.21 -3.30 -13.62
N PRO A 6 -33.33 -3.71 -12.67
CA PRO A 6 -33.75 -4.18 -11.35
C PRO A 6 -34.01 -3.05 -10.33
N TYR A 7 -33.91 -1.77 -10.71
CA TYR A 7 -34.19 -0.67 -9.80
C TYR A 7 -35.01 0.42 -10.50
N ALA A 8 -36.34 0.28 -10.45
CA ALA A 8 -37.28 1.36 -10.66
C ALA A 8 -38.23 1.41 -9.43
N PRO A 9 -38.50 2.60 -8.86
CA PRO A 9 -39.45 2.71 -7.75
C PRO A 9 -40.88 2.49 -8.27
N PRO A 10 -41.74 1.74 -7.57
CA PRO A 10 -43.10 1.55 -8.04
C PRO A 10 -43.91 2.84 -7.91
N ARG A 11 -44.56 3.23 -9.02
CA ARG A 11 -45.63 4.23 -9.07
C ARG A 11 -46.83 3.75 -8.24
N ARG A 12 -47.51 4.69 -7.58
CA ARG A 12 -48.78 4.47 -6.83
C ARG A 12 -49.91 4.01 -7.75
N ASN A 13 -50.46 2.80 -7.52
CA ASN A 13 -51.89 2.37 -7.60
C ASN A 13 -52.02 0.84 -7.80
N PRO A 14 -53.17 0.19 -7.53
CA PRO A 14 -53.97 0.12 -6.30
C PRO A 14 -54.33 -1.35 -6.01
N PHE A 15 -53.42 -2.13 -5.41
CA PHE A 15 -53.72 -3.52 -4.99
C PHE A 15 -53.03 -3.81 -3.65
N LEU A 16 -53.49 -3.13 -2.61
CA LEU A 16 -53.23 -3.47 -1.20
C LEU A 16 -54.36 -4.37 -0.70
N ARG A 17 -54.35 -5.64 -1.10
CA ARG A 17 -55.06 -6.74 -0.43
C ARG A 17 -54.23 -7.99 -0.63
N GLN A 18 -53.33 -8.27 0.33
CA GLN A 18 -52.71 -9.57 0.69
C GLN A 18 -51.25 -9.42 1.10
N THR A 19 -50.99 -8.68 2.18
CA THR A 19 -49.76 -8.78 2.99
C THR A 19 -50.08 -8.35 4.43
N SER A 20 -51.00 -9.05 5.09
CA SER A 20 -51.43 -8.78 6.47
C SER A 20 -50.77 -9.66 7.53
N SER A 21 -49.85 -10.58 7.18
CA SER A 21 -49.31 -11.57 8.13
C SER A 21 -47.94 -11.23 8.74
N SER A 22 -47.10 -10.43 8.07
CA SER A 22 -45.75 -10.10 8.55
C SER A 22 -45.68 -8.77 9.31
N LEU A 23 -46.42 -7.75 8.87
CA LEU A 23 -46.60 -6.48 9.61
C LEU A 23 -47.41 -6.68 10.90
N SER A 24 -48.40 -7.59 10.92
CA SER A 24 -49.16 -7.92 12.13
C SER A 24 -48.32 -8.66 13.18
N ARG A 25 -47.29 -9.43 12.78
CA ARG A 25 -46.35 -10.09 13.70
C ARG A 25 -45.38 -9.10 14.34
N VAL A 26 -44.86 -8.12 13.60
CA VAL A 26 -43.96 -7.09 14.15
C VAL A 26 -44.74 -6.05 14.98
N GLU A 27 -45.94 -5.67 14.54
CA GLU A 27 -46.83 -4.79 15.31
C GLU A 27 -47.33 -5.48 16.58
N SER A 28 -47.69 -6.78 16.56
CA SER A 28 -48.06 -7.52 17.77
C SER A 28 -46.89 -7.71 18.75
N HIS A 29 -45.66 -7.88 18.27
CA HIS A 29 -44.46 -7.96 19.10
C HIS A 29 -44.11 -6.65 19.82
N LEU A 30 -44.21 -5.52 19.11
CA LEU A 30 -44.01 -4.18 19.67
C LEU A 30 -45.17 -3.75 20.59
N PHE A 31 -46.40 -4.22 20.33
CA PHE A 31 -47.56 -3.98 21.21
C PHE A 31 -47.52 -4.81 22.51
N LYS A 32 -47.07 -6.08 22.46
CA LYS A 32 -46.98 -6.95 23.65
C LYS A 32 -45.95 -6.46 24.67
N ARG A 33 -44.78 -5.95 24.25
CA ARG A 33 -43.79 -5.32 25.17
C ARG A 33 -44.32 -4.04 25.84
N LYS A 34 -45.16 -3.27 25.15
CA LYS A 34 -45.84 -2.10 25.74
C LYS A 34 -46.96 -2.49 26.73
N SER A 35 -47.38 -3.75 26.78
CA SER A 35 -48.54 -4.21 27.56
C SER A 35 -48.27 -4.28 29.07
N VAL A 36 -47.06 -4.64 29.52
CA VAL A 36 -46.75 -4.70 30.97
C VAL A 36 -46.68 -3.29 31.57
N VAL A 37 -46.06 -2.36 30.84
CA VAL A 37 -46.01 -0.93 31.21
C VAL A 37 -47.39 -0.28 31.08
N ALA A 38 -48.18 -0.66 30.06
CA ALA A 38 -49.56 -0.20 29.90
C ALA A 38 -50.49 -0.71 31.01
N VAL A 39 -50.37 -1.97 31.47
CA VAL A 39 -51.18 -2.51 32.57
C VAL A 39 -50.83 -1.82 33.90
N ALA A 40 -49.54 -1.58 34.16
CA ALA A 40 -49.11 -0.80 35.33
C ALA A 40 -49.60 0.66 35.27
N LEU A 41 -49.49 1.32 34.10
CA LEU A 41 -49.98 2.68 33.87
C LEU A 41 -51.52 2.77 33.93
N ILE A 42 -52.24 1.74 33.48
CA ILE A 42 -53.71 1.66 33.55
C ILE A 42 -54.17 1.46 35.01
N MET A 43 -53.46 0.65 35.81
CA MET A 43 -53.74 0.52 37.25
C MET A 43 -53.45 1.82 38.03
N ILE A 44 -52.38 2.55 37.66
CA ILE A 44 -52.07 3.86 38.24
C ILE A 44 -53.11 4.91 37.80
N ALA A 45 -53.49 4.92 36.52
CA ALA A 45 -54.48 5.86 35.97
C ALA A 45 -55.91 5.62 36.50
N LEU A 46 -56.32 4.37 36.73
CA LEU A 46 -57.63 4.04 37.30
C LEU A 46 -57.74 4.36 38.80
N LYS A 47 -56.61 4.37 39.53
CA LYS A 47 -56.54 4.67 40.97
C LYS A 47 -56.57 6.18 41.26
N PHE A 48 -56.15 7.03 40.31
CA PHE A 48 -56.00 8.48 40.51
C PHE A 48 -57.01 9.36 39.76
N TRP A 49 -57.96 8.79 39.00
CA TRP A 49 -58.95 9.60 38.28
C TRP A 49 -60.27 9.76 39.06
N THR A 50 -60.53 10.99 39.51
CA THR A 50 -61.77 11.39 40.20
C THR A 50 -62.92 11.72 39.23
N ASP A 51 -62.66 11.95 37.94
CA ASP A 51 -63.65 12.33 36.93
C ASP A 51 -64.23 11.10 36.18
N ARG A 52 -65.52 10.85 36.42
CA ARG A 52 -66.30 9.70 35.94
C ARG A 52 -66.43 9.65 34.41
N SER A 53 -66.40 10.80 33.74
CA SER A 53 -66.59 10.92 32.29
C SER A 53 -65.36 10.47 31.48
N ARG A 54 -64.17 10.78 31.99
CA ARG A 54 -62.88 10.41 31.36
C ARG A 54 -62.56 8.93 31.54
N ARG A 55 -62.90 8.38 32.71
CA ARG A 55 -62.81 6.94 33.00
C ARG A 55 -63.64 6.10 32.01
N GLN A 56 -64.89 6.50 31.74
CA GLN A 56 -65.74 5.79 30.79
C GLN A 56 -65.26 5.88 29.33
N ARG A 57 -64.65 6.99 28.91
CA ARG A 57 -64.05 7.10 27.57
C ARG A 57 -62.83 6.21 27.39
N LEU A 58 -61.97 6.11 28.40
CA LEU A 58 -60.80 5.23 28.37
C LEU A 58 -61.22 3.76 28.30
N ILE A 59 -62.23 3.36 29.09
CA ILE A 59 -62.81 2.01 29.04
C ILE A 59 -63.40 1.71 27.65
N LYS A 60 -64.13 2.66 27.05
CA LYS A 60 -64.68 2.52 25.69
C LYS A 60 -63.59 2.40 24.62
N LEU A 61 -62.44 3.06 24.81
CA LEU A 61 -61.28 2.96 23.93
C LEU A 61 -60.54 1.63 24.08
N LEU A 62 -60.45 1.10 25.31
CA LEU A 62 -59.82 -0.17 25.62
C LEU A 62 -60.68 -1.38 25.17
N LYS A 63 -62.01 -1.31 25.29
CA LYS A 63 -62.94 -2.34 24.77
C LYS A 63 -62.94 -2.49 23.24
N LYS A 64 -62.43 -1.49 22.50
CA LYS A 64 -62.26 -1.57 21.04
C LYS A 64 -61.04 -2.41 20.62
N GLN A 65 -60.19 -2.84 21.55
CA GLN A 65 -59.00 -3.66 21.28
C GLN A 65 -59.29 -5.13 21.62
N PRO A 66 -59.15 -6.07 20.66
CA PRO A 66 -59.59 -7.47 20.83
C PRO A 66 -58.87 -8.23 21.95
N ILE A 67 -57.70 -7.76 22.38
CA ILE A 67 -56.86 -8.39 23.41
C ILE A 67 -57.32 -8.04 24.83
N PHE A 68 -58.02 -6.91 25.02
CA PHE A 68 -58.41 -6.40 26.34
C PHE A 68 -59.88 -6.61 26.70
N GLY A 69 -60.70 -7.16 25.78
CA GLY A 69 -62.14 -7.38 26.00
C GLY A 69 -62.42 -8.21 27.26
N GLY A 70 -61.86 -9.42 27.33
CA GLY A 70 -62.05 -10.32 28.49
C GLY A 70 -61.46 -9.78 29.80
N PHE A 71 -60.35 -9.04 29.74
CA PHE A 71 -59.72 -8.43 30.92
C PHE A 71 -60.54 -7.26 31.48
N ILE A 72 -61.13 -6.43 30.61
CA ILE A 72 -61.99 -5.31 31.02
C ILE A 72 -63.33 -5.83 31.55
N ASP A 73 -63.92 -6.84 30.91
CA ASP A 73 -65.18 -7.44 31.39
C ASP A 73 -64.99 -8.14 32.75
N TRP A 74 -63.82 -8.74 33.00
CA TRP A 74 -63.43 -9.27 34.31
C TRP A 74 -63.23 -8.18 35.38
N ILE A 75 -62.58 -7.06 35.03
CA ILE A 75 -62.44 -5.90 35.94
C ILE A 75 -63.81 -5.27 36.25
N GLU A 76 -64.69 -5.14 35.25
CA GLU A 76 -66.04 -4.60 35.43
C GLU A 76 -66.93 -5.54 36.25
N GLY A 77 -66.83 -6.86 36.05
CA GLY A 77 -67.52 -7.87 36.87
C GLY A 77 -67.13 -7.81 38.34
N ARG A 78 -65.83 -7.68 38.66
CA ARG A 78 -65.34 -7.56 40.05
C ARG A 78 -65.62 -6.19 40.67
N LEU A 79 -65.61 -5.10 39.89
CA LEU A 79 -66.02 -3.77 40.36
C LEU A 79 -67.55 -3.66 40.57
N ALA A 80 -68.35 -4.45 39.85
CA ALA A 80 -69.80 -4.53 40.03
C ALA A 80 -70.19 -5.35 41.26
N LEU A 81 -69.50 -6.48 41.50
CA LEU A 81 -69.64 -7.29 42.72
C LEU A 81 -69.26 -6.49 43.98
N ASN A 82 -68.16 -5.73 43.93
CA ASN A 82 -67.73 -4.88 45.04
C ASN A 82 -68.62 -3.66 45.33
N LYS A 83 -69.57 -3.32 44.45
CA LYS A 83 -70.59 -2.29 44.73
C LYS A 83 -71.78 -2.82 45.53
N ALA A 84 -71.97 -4.14 45.57
CA ALA A 84 -73.07 -4.78 46.26
C ALA A 84 -72.73 -5.19 47.71
N GLU A 85 -71.44 -5.38 48.05
CA GLU A 85 -71.07 -6.05 49.31
C GLU A 85 -70.12 -5.33 50.27
N MET A 86 -69.61 -4.12 50.00
CA MET A 86 -68.67 -3.48 50.95
C MET A 86 -68.96 -2.01 51.26
N GLY A 87 -69.42 -1.80 52.50
CA GLY A 87 -69.24 -0.55 53.24
C GLY A 87 -67.75 -0.24 53.43
N SER A 88 -67.48 1.05 53.59
CA SER A 88 -66.14 1.61 53.80
C SER A 88 -65.36 0.87 54.88
N GLU A 89 -64.07 0.58 54.59
CA GLU A 89 -63.01 0.09 55.48
C GLU A 89 -62.56 -1.39 55.39
N GLY A 90 -62.90 -2.10 54.32
CA GLY A 90 -62.19 -3.33 53.89
C GLY A 90 -60.95 -3.01 53.04
N THR A 91 -59.76 -3.40 53.50
CA THR A 91 -58.45 -2.84 53.08
C THR A 91 -57.84 -3.47 51.81
N LEU A 92 -56.98 -2.68 51.16
CA LEU A 92 -56.04 -2.98 50.05
C LEU A 92 -55.37 -4.38 50.10
N ALA A 93 -55.27 -4.97 51.29
CA ALA A 93 -54.70 -6.27 51.56
C ALA A 93 -55.54 -7.44 51.01
N GLU A 94 -56.87 -7.33 51.00
CA GLU A 94 -57.75 -8.37 50.46
C GLU A 94 -57.77 -8.38 48.93
N PHE A 95 -57.73 -7.20 48.31
CA PHE A 95 -57.58 -7.07 46.86
C PHE A 95 -56.19 -7.54 46.38
N SER A 96 -55.13 -7.23 47.13
CA SER A 96 -53.78 -7.74 46.85
C SER A 96 -53.65 -9.25 47.07
N ARG A 97 -54.34 -9.81 48.08
CA ARG A 97 -54.44 -11.27 48.27
C ARG A 97 -55.23 -11.94 47.13
N SER A 98 -56.31 -11.32 46.65
CA SER A 98 -57.08 -11.83 45.51
C SER A 98 -56.30 -11.80 44.19
N ILE A 99 -55.47 -10.78 43.94
CA ILE A 99 -54.58 -10.72 42.77
C ILE A 99 -53.45 -11.75 42.86
N LYS A 100 -52.93 -12.03 44.07
CA LYS A 100 -51.95 -13.09 44.30
C LYS A 100 -52.55 -14.50 44.21
N ALA A 101 -53.86 -14.64 44.44
CA ALA A 101 -54.57 -15.92 44.42
C ALA A 101 -54.90 -16.41 42.99
N ASP A 102 -55.00 -15.51 42.01
CA ASP A 102 -55.25 -15.86 40.61
C ASP A 102 -53.91 -15.99 39.84
N GLY A 103 -53.71 -17.10 39.11
CA GLY A 103 -52.44 -17.54 38.46
C GLY A 103 -51.79 -16.63 37.40
N PHE A 104 -52.17 -15.35 37.36
CA PHE A 104 -51.60 -14.31 36.51
C PHE A 104 -50.25 -13.78 37.05
N VAL A 105 -50.10 -13.65 38.38
CA VAL A 105 -48.84 -13.21 39.01
C VAL A 105 -47.76 -14.28 38.87
N SER A 106 -48.12 -15.56 39.06
CA SER A 106 -47.22 -16.69 38.83
C SER A 106 -46.79 -16.79 37.35
N SER A 107 -47.69 -16.52 36.42
CA SER A 107 -47.38 -16.49 34.98
C SER A 107 -46.39 -15.37 34.63
N LEU A 108 -46.55 -14.16 35.18
CA LEU A 108 -45.61 -13.05 34.96
C LEU A 108 -44.23 -13.31 35.59
N GLN A 109 -44.19 -13.90 36.78
CA GLN A 109 -42.95 -14.29 37.43
C GLN A 109 -42.19 -15.33 36.59
N ARG A 110 -42.90 -16.36 36.11
CA ARG A 110 -42.34 -17.40 35.21
C ARG A 110 -41.78 -16.81 33.92
N LEU A 111 -42.46 -15.85 33.30
CA LEU A 111 -41.95 -15.15 32.11
C LEU A 111 -40.62 -14.41 32.40
N HIS A 112 -40.57 -13.66 33.51
CA HIS A 112 -39.38 -12.93 33.91
C HIS A 112 -38.21 -13.88 34.22
N ASP A 113 -38.49 -14.95 34.95
CA ASP A 113 -37.50 -15.96 35.35
C ASP A 113 -36.93 -16.68 34.13
N ASN A 114 -37.77 -17.03 33.14
CA ASN A 114 -37.32 -17.60 31.88
C ASN A 114 -36.42 -16.63 31.09
N GLN A 115 -36.81 -15.36 30.97
CA GLN A 115 -35.97 -14.37 30.27
C GLN A 115 -34.62 -14.14 30.97
N ALA A 116 -34.61 -14.08 32.31
CA ALA A 116 -33.39 -13.94 33.08
C ALA A 116 -32.47 -15.16 32.89
N THR A 117 -33.04 -16.36 32.91
CA THR A 117 -32.30 -17.62 32.76
C THR A 117 -31.72 -17.78 31.35
N ILE A 118 -32.50 -17.48 30.30
CA ILE A 118 -32.02 -17.48 28.91
C ILE A 118 -30.84 -16.51 28.75
N ARG A 119 -30.95 -15.30 29.31
CA ARG A 119 -29.84 -14.33 29.28
C ARG A 119 -28.62 -14.81 30.05
N LYS A 120 -28.79 -15.48 31.20
CA LYS A 120 -27.67 -16.07 31.97
C LYS A 120 -26.89 -17.05 31.10
N VAL A 121 -27.58 -17.99 30.43
CA VAL A 121 -26.97 -19.00 29.55
C VAL A 121 -26.23 -18.33 28.38
N LEU A 122 -26.92 -17.45 27.64
CA LEU A 122 -26.33 -16.83 26.45
C LEU A 122 -25.17 -15.89 26.77
N ASN A 123 -25.25 -15.13 27.88
CA ASN A 123 -24.16 -14.25 28.29
C ASN A 123 -22.95 -15.05 28.79
N PHE A 124 -23.16 -16.16 29.50
CA PHE A 124 -22.07 -17.03 29.92
C PHE A 124 -21.36 -17.64 28.71
N TRP A 125 -22.12 -18.18 27.74
CA TRP A 125 -21.53 -18.91 26.63
C TRP A 125 -21.01 -18.03 25.49
N PHE A 126 -21.65 -16.89 25.21
CA PHE A 126 -21.31 -16.02 24.08
C PHE A 126 -20.84 -14.61 24.48
N GLY A 127 -21.13 -14.16 25.71
CA GLY A 127 -21.00 -12.76 26.12
C GLY A 127 -19.71 -12.41 26.86
N SER A 128 -18.88 -13.39 27.24
CA SER A 128 -17.66 -13.19 28.05
C SER A 128 -16.47 -12.54 27.32
N GLY A 129 -16.56 -12.34 25.99
CA GLY A 129 -15.47 -11.84 25.16
C GLY A 129 -15.78 -11.93 23.67
N THR A 130 -14.79 -11.62 22.85
CA THR A 130 -14.87 -11.83 21.39
C THR A 130 -14.98 -13.32 21.05
N PRO A 131 -15.52 -13.71 19.88
CA PRO A 131 -15.62 -15.11 19.49
C PRO A 131 -14.29 -15.89 19.57
N ASP A 132 -13.17 -15.27 19.20
CA ASP A 132 -11.83 -15.89 19.28
C ASP A 132 -11.38 -16.13 20.72
N GLU A 133 -11.71 -15.22 21.64
CA GLU A 133 -11.42 -15.38 23.07
C GLU A 133 -12.28 -16.49 23.67
N ASN A 134 -13.58 -16.51 23.35
CA ASN A 134 -14.50 -17.55 23.81
C ASN A 134 -14.14 -18.91 23.20
N GLN A 135 -13.60 -18.96 21.98
CA GLN A 135 -13.09 -20.20 21.38
C GLN A 135 -11.99 -20.82 22.23
N LYS A 136 -11.02 -20.01 22.67
CA LYS A 136 -9.89 -20.46 23.49
C LYS A 136 -10.27 -20.75 24.95
N LYS A 137 -11.22 -19.98 25.50
CA LYS A 137 -11.59 -20.04 26.93
C LYS A 137 -12.71 -21.02 27.24
N LEU A 138 -13.69 -21.18 26.34
CA LEU A 138 -14.96 -21.89 26.62
C LEU A 138 -15.27 -22.99 25.59
N TRP A 139 -15.19 -22.72 24.29
CA TRP A 139 -15.79 -23.58 23.26
C TRP A 139 -14.91 -24.74 22.77
N MET A 140 -13.63 -24.47 22.54
CA MET A 140 -12.67 -25.43 21.97
C MET A 140 -11.37 -25.40 22.76
N ILE A 141 -11.49 -25.63 24.08
CA ILE A 141 -10.35 -25.63 25.00
C ILE A 141 -9.38 -26.74 24.57
N ALA A 142 -8.14 -26.36 24.23
CA ALA A 142 -7.12 -27.29 23.78
C ALA A 142 -6.82 -28.36 24.84
N SER A 143 -6.55 -29.60 24.40
CA SER A 143 -6.26 -30.74 25.30
C SER A 143 -5.08 -30.48 26.24
N SER A 144 -4.14 -29.61 25.85
CA SER A 144 -2.99 -29.19 26.66
C SER A 144 -3.36 -28.28 27.85
N SER A 145 -4.54 -27.68 27.85
CA SER A 145 -4.98 -26.68 28.85
C SER A 145 -5.89 -27.29 29.93
N HIS A 146 -5.42 -28.37 30.56
CA HIS A 146 -6.19 -29.17 31.52
C HIS A 146 -6.75 -28.34 32.69
N LYS A 147 -5.96 -27.44 33.27
CA LYS A 147 -6.38 -26.59 34.41
C LYS A 147 -7.56 -25.67 34.06
N LEU A 148 -7.55 -25.11 32.85
CA LEU A 148 -8.62 -24.23 32.39
C LEU A 148 -9.91 -25.02 32.14
N ARG A 149 -9.79 -26.20 31.52
CA ARG A 149 -10.93 -27.08 31.26
C ARG A 149 -11.64 -27.51 32.55
N LEU A 150 -10.88 -27.95 33.57
CA LEU A 150 -11.44 -28.31 34.88
C LEU A 150 -12.14 -27.14 35.58
N LYS A 151 -11.65 -25.90 35.38
CA LYS A 151 -12.29 -24.71 35.94
C LYS A 151 -13.65 -24.48 35.28
N VAL A 152 -13.71 -24.52 33.95
CA VAL A 152 -14.94 -24.29 33.18
C VAL A 152 -15.97 -25.40 33.44
N ASP A 153 -15.54 -26.66 33.52
CA ASP A 153 -16.42 -27.79 33.81
C ASP A 153 -17.12 -27.62 35.17
N ARG A 154 -16.37 -27.22 36.19
CA ARG A 154 -16.89 -26.94 37.52
C ARG A 154 -17.87 -25.76 37.52
N GLU A 155 -17.49 -24.64 36.90
CA GLU A 155 -18.36 -23.45 36.81
C GLU A 155 -19.69 -23.80 36.13
N ILE A 156 -19.66 -24.57 35.03
CA ILE A 156 -20.88 -24.99 34.33
C ILE A 156 -21.74 -25.93 35.20
N THR A 157 -21.13 -26.89 35.90
CA THR A 157 -21.86 -27.77 36.81
C THR A 157 -22.51 -27.01 37.95
N GLU A 158 -21.78 -26.10 38.62
CA GLU A 158 -22.30 -25.31 39.73
C GLU A 158 -23.46 -24.40 39.31
N ASP A 159 -23.37 -23.75 38.13
CA ASP A 159 -24.32 -22.74 37.71
C ASP A 159 -25.53 -23.25 36.90
N PHE A 160 -25.41 -24.42 36.26
CA PHE A 160 -26.39 -24.86 35.24
C PHE A 160 -26.84 -26.33 35.34
N GLU A 161 -26.32 -27.16 36.26
CA GLU A 161 -26.77 -28.56 36.41
C GLU A 161 -28.27 -28.65 36.70
N ALA A 162 -28.80 -27.81 37.60
CA ALA A 162 -30.23 -27.79 37.92
C ALA A 162 -31.10 -27.42 36.72
N LEU A 163 -30.62 -26.49 35.88
CA LEU A 163 -31.32 -26.09 34.65
C LEU A 163 -31.30 -27.22 33.61
N LEU A 164 -30.20 -27.96 33.50
CA LEU A 164 -30.12 -29.12 32.62
C LEU A 164 -31.15 -30.19 33.03
N VAL A 165 -31.28 -30.47 34.33
CA VAL A 165 -32.28 -31.44 34.85
C VAL A 165 -33.70 -31.02 34.44
N GLU A 166 -34.04 -29.74 34.64
CA GLU A 166 -35.37 -29.22 34.30
C GLU A 166 -35.64 -29.25 32.78
N LEU A 167 -34.65 -28.95 31.93
CA LEU A 167 -34.81 -29.00 30.47
C LEU A 167 -34.78 -30.43 29.92
N ALA A 168 -34.10 -31.35 30.60
CA ALA A 168 -33.99 -32.74 30.18
C ALA A 168 -35.32 -33.50 30.24
N GLU A 169 -36.32 -33.02 30.99
CA GLU A 169 -37.68 -33.55 30.95
C GLU A 169 -38.40 -33.30 29.60
N GLY A 170 -37.83 -32.49 28.71
CA GLY A 170 -38.33 -32.31 27.34
C GLY A 170 -39.77 -31.78 27.32
N GLU A 171 -40.69 -32.47 26.63
CA GLU A 171 -42.07 -32.00 26.49
C GLU A 171 -42.87 -31.98 27.79
N THR A 172 -42.45 -32.73 28.83
CA THR A 172 -43.07 -32.65 30.16
C THR A 172 -42.56 -31.45 30.95
N SER A 173 -41.41 -30.88 30.58
CA SER A 173 -40.86 -29.66 31.16
C SER A 173 -41.67 -28.45 30.71
N ASP A 174 -42.19 -27.74 31.70
CA ASP A 174 -42.82 -26.45 31.51
C ASP A 174 -41.87 -25.42 30.89
N ARG A 175 -40.60 -25.42 31.30
CA ARG A 175 -39.57 -24.50 30.81
C ARG A 175 -39.12 -24.83 29.39
N TRP A 176 -38.91 -26.11 29.07
CA TRP A 176 -38.52 -26.50 27.72
C TRP A 176 -39.61 -26.13 26.71
N ARG A 177 -40.89 -26.37 27.03
CA ARG A 177 -42.01 -25.96 26.17
C ARG A 177 -42.05 -24.45 25.95
N ASP A 178 -41.88 -23.67 27.02
CA ASP A 178 -41.82 -22.21 26.94
C ASP A 178 -40.70 -21.75 26.01
N TRP A 179 -39.49 -22.29 26.15
CA TRP A 179 -38.31 -21.86 25.38
C TRP A 179 -38.34 -22.35 23.93
N CYS A 180 -38.77 -23.59 23.72
CA CYS A 180 -38.61 -24.30 22.47
C CYS A 180 -39.84 -24.16 21.57
N PHE A 181 -41.05 -24.47 22.05
CA PHE A 181 -42.25 -24.26 21.24
C PHE A 181 -42.58 -22.78 21.10
N ASP A 182 -42.46 -22.02 22.19
CA ASP A 182 -42.65 -20.58 22.23
C ASP A 182 -43.87 -20.12 21.39
N THR A 183 -45.04 -20.71 21.68
CA THR A 183 -46.27 -20.50 20.90
C THR A 183 -46.66 -19.04 20.81
N ASP A 184 -46.27 -18.25 21.81
CA ASP A 184 -46.56 -16.81 21.91
C ASP A 184 -45.46 -15.91 21.30
N GLY A 185 -44.35 -16.50 20.85
CA GLY A 185 -43.19 -15.81 20.29
C GLY A 185 -42.40 -14.96 21.30
N ILE A 186 -42.52 -15.24 22.60
CA ILE A 186 -41.98 -14.39 23.67
C ILE A 186 -40.45 -14.50 23.77
N TYR A 187 -39.90 -15.69 23.57
CA TYR A 187 -38.48 -15.98 23.78
C TYR A 187 -37.67 -16.05 22.47
N GLY A 188 -38.35 -16.31 21.35
CA GLY A 188 -37.82 -16.31 20.00
C GLY A 188 -36.63 -17.26 19.83
N MET A 189 -35.69 -16.84 18.97
CA MET A 189 -34.46 -17.60 18.70
C MET A 189 -33.60 -17.83 19.94
N GLN A 190 -33.60 -16.87 20.88
CA GLN A 190 -32.74 -16.89 22.06
C GLN A 190 -33.08 -18.04 23.01
N GLY A 191 -34.38 -18.32 23.21
CA GLY A 191 -34.83 -19.46 24.03
C GLY A 191 -34.36 -20.80 23.44
N LYS A 192 -34.59 -21.00 22.14
CA LYS A 192 -34.19 -22.23 21.42
C LYS A 192 -32.68 -22.43 21.43
N ILE A 193 -31.88 -21.39 21.15
CA ILE A 193 -30.42 -21.47 21.17
C ILE A 193 -29.90 -21.76 22.59
N ALA A 194 -30.48 -21.12 23.61
CA ALA A 194 -30.11 -21.39 25.00
C ALA A 194 -30.41 -22.85 25.39
N ALA A 195 -31.56 -23.38 25.00
CA ALA A 195 -31.91 -24.79 25.20
C ALA A 195 -30.92 -25.72 24.49
N ILE A 196 -30.56 -25.44 23.23
CA ILE A 196 -29.56 -26.23 22.48
C ILE A 196 -28.21 -26.24 23.19
N VAL A 197 -27.71 -25.07 23.64
CA VAL A 197 -26.43 -24.99 24.35
C VAL A 197 -26.44 -25.79 25.65
N VAL A 198 -27.53 -25.73 26.43
CA VAL A 198 -27.62 -26.49 27.68
C VAL A 198 -27.69 -28.00 27.41
N LEU A 199 -28.55 -28.42 26.48
CA LEU A 199 -28.77 -29.84 26.18
C LEU A 199 -27.59 -30.51 25.47
N ASP A 200 -26.87 -29.79 24.60
CA ASP A 200 -25.77 -30.35 23.80
C ASP A 200 -24.37 -30.04 24.34
N GLN A 201 -24.11 -28.81 24.79
CA GLN A 201 -22.78 -28.39 25.23
C GLN A 201 -22.62 -28.59 26.75
N PHE A 202 -23.49 -27.99 27.56
CA PHE A 202 -23.34 -28.04 29.02
C PHE A 202 -23.47 -29.45 29.58
N SER A 203 -24.34 -30.28 29.01
CA SER A 203 -24.46 -31.70 29.36
C SER A 203 -23.11 -32.43 29.30
N ARG A 204 -22.29 -32.18 28.29
CA ARG A 204 -20.95 -32.78 28.12
C ARG A 204 -19.92 -32.23 29.10
N HIS A 205 -20.05 -30.96 29.51
CA HIS A 205 -19.20 -30.38 30.55
C HIS A 205 -19.54 -30.95 31.94
N ILE A 206 -20.84 -31.09 32.22
CA ILE A 206 -21.35 -31.65 33.48
C ILE A 206 -20.96 -33.13 33.61
N GLU A 207 -21.19 -33.94 32.58
CA GLU A 207 -20.79 -35.36 32.56
C GLU A 207 -19.29 -35.51 32.84
N ARG A 208 -18.44 -34.73 32.15
CA ARG A 208 -16.99 -34.76 32.34
C ARG A 208 -16.55 -34.33 33.74
N ASN A 209 -17.22 -33.36 34.36
CA ASN A 209 -16.93 -32.94 35.73
C ASN A 209 -17.20 -34.08 36.73
N HIS A 210 -18.34 -34.77 36.57
CA HIS A 210 -18.73 -35.91 37.39
C HIS A 210 -17.81 -37.11 37.21
N GLU A 211 -17.40 -37.43 35.98
CA GLU A 211 -16.37 -38.45 35.69
C GLU A 211 -15.05 -38.12 36.39
N THR A 212 -14.62 -36.86 36.35
CA THR A 212 -13.35 -36.42 36.97
C THR A 212 -13.38 -36.51 38.48
N HIS A 213 -14.55 -36.32 39.12
CA HIS A 213 -14.70 -36.32 40.57
C HIS A 213 -15.31 -37.63 41.11
N ASN A 214 -15.51 -38.63 40.25
CA ASN A 214 -16.11 -39.92 40.57
C ASN A 214 -17.45 -39.79 41.33
N THR A 215 -18.31 -38.88 40.85
CA THR A 215 -19.65 -38.63 41.39
C THR A 215 -20.70 -38.91 40.32
N GLN A 216 -21.93 -39.25 40.70
CA GLN A 216 -23.01 -39.42 39.73
C GLN A 216 -23.66 -38.08 39.40
N PRO A 217 -23.92 -37.76 38.11
CA PRO A 217 -24.67 -36.57 37.73
C PRO A 217 -26.10 -36.65 38.24
N LYS A 218 -26.70 -35.51 38.61
CA LYS A 218 -28.12 -35.46 39.03
C LYS A 218 -29.10 -35.61 37.86
N VAL A 219 -28.60 -35.85 36.65
CA VAL A 219 -29.40 -35.99 35.44
C VAL A 219 -29.95 -37.41 35.35
N PRO A 220 -31.27 -37.63 35.36
CA PRO A 220 -31.86 -38.97 35.42
C PRO A 220 -31.91 -39.69 34.06
N PHE A 221 -31.35 -39.09 33.00
CA PHE A 221 -31.46 -39.57 31.62
C PHE A 221 -30.11 -39.91 31.00
N ALA A 222 -30.10 -40.90 30.11
CA ALA A 222 -28.90 -41.27 29.34
C ALA A 222 -28.49 -40.18 28.35
N LYS A 223 -27.19 -40.08 28.07
CA LYS A 223 -26.62 -39.11 27.10
C LYS A 223 -27.27 -39.17 25.72
N SER A 224 -27.56 -40.38 25.22
CA SER A 224 -28.22 -40.58 23.93
C SER A 224 -29.61 -39.93 23.86
N PHE A 225 -30.32 -39.86 24.99
CA PHE A 225 -31.60 -39.17 25.09
C PHE A 225 -31.43 -37.64 25.02
N LEU A 226 -30.43 -37.10 25.72
CA LEU A 226 -30.11 -35.66 25.66
C LEU A 226 -29.67 -35.25 24.25
N ASP A 227 -28.86 -36.06 23.58
CA ASP A 227 -28.44 -35.83 22.19
C ASP A 227 -29.66 -35.81 21.24
N SER A 228 -30.61 -36.73 21.43
CA SER A 228 -31.87 -36.77 20.66
C SER A 228 -32.74 -35.52 20.91
N LEU A 229 -32.87 -35.10 22.16
CA LEU A 229 -33.64 -33.92 22.54
C LEU A 229 -32.99 -32.62 22.02
N ALA A 230 -31.66 -32.54 22.06
CA ALA A 230 -30.90 -31.43 21.48
C ALA A 230 -31.08 -31.36 19.96
N LEU A 231 -31.03 -32.50 19.26
CA LEU A 231 -31.27 -32.57 17.82
C LEU A 231 -32.69 -32.13 17.45
N LYS A 232 -33.70 -32.59 18.19
CA LYS A 232 -35.10 -32.16 18.02
C LYS A 232 -35.26 -30.65 18.24
N THR A 233 -34.61 -30.10 19.25
CA THR A 233 -34.62 -28.66 19.53
C THR A 233 -33.96 -27.86 18.41
N ALA A 234 -32.86 -28.38 17.84
CA ALA A 234 -32.15 -27.76 16.72
C ALA A 234 -32.96 -27.80 15.41
N GLN A 235 -33.68 -28.90 15.14
CA GLN A 235 -34.63 -28.98 14.02
C GLN A 235 -35.74 -27.93 14.16
N LEU A 236 -36.34 -27.82 15.34
CA LEU A 236 -37.36 -26.81 15.61
C LEU A 236 -36.84 -25.39 15.40
N PHE A 237 -35.59 -25.10 15.79
CA PHE A 237 -34.93 -23.82 15.53
C PHE A 237 -34.80 -23.52 14.04
N VAL A 238 -34.28 -24.47 13.25
CA VAL A 238 -34.12 -24.32 11.80
C VAL A 238 -35.46 -24.09 11.11
N ASP A 239 -36.49 -24.83 11.49
CA ASP A 239 -37.82 -24.76 10.87
C ASP A 239 -38.53 -23.44 11.20
N THR A 240 -38.42 -22.98 12.44
CA THR A 240 -39.10 -21.76 12.91
C THR A 240 -38.38 -20.47 12.53
N HIS A 241 -37.04 -20.49 12.39
CA HIS A 241 -36.21 -19.30 12.17
C HIS A 241 -35.46 -19.30 10.82
N LYS A 242 -36.00 -19.98 9.81
CA LYS A 242 -35.39 -20.12 8.49
C LYS A 242 -35.07 -18.77 7.81
N ASP A 243 -35.95 -17.79 7.97
CA ASP A 243 -35.79 -16.48 7.35
C ASP A 243 -34.74 -15.63 8.08
N GLU A 244 -34.70 -15.70 9.41
CA GLU A 244 -33.68 -15.05 10.24
C GLU A 244 -32.28 -15.60 9.96
N ILE A 245 -32.17 -16.92 9.74
CA ILE A 245 -30.91 -17.57 9.33
C ILE A 245 -30.48 -17.07 7.94
N ARG A 246 -31.41 -17.05 6.96
CA ARG A 246 -31.13 -16.60 5.59
C ARG A 246 -30.72 -15.13 5.49
N CYS A 247 -31.27 -14.29 6.35
CA CYS A 247 -30.98 -12.85 6.39
C CYS A 247 -29.77 -12.51 7.29
N GLY A 248 -29.13 -13.50 7.92
CA GLY A 248 -27.99 -13.27 8.82
C GLY A 248 -28.34 -12.54 10.12
N MET A 249 -29.60 -12.63 10.57
CA MET A 249 -30.04 -12.03 11.84
C MET A 249 -29.60 -12.83 13.07
N VAL A 250 -29.23 -14.10 12.87
CA VAL A 250 -28.65 -14.95 13.90
C VAL A 250 -27.14 -14.70 13.94
N PRO A 251 -26.57 -14.29 15.09
CA PRO A 251 -25.11 -14.15 15.22
C PRO A 251 -24.39 -15.44 14.84
N LEU A 252 -23.30 -15.33 14.06
CA LEU A 252 -22.59 -16.49 13.51
C LEU A 252 -22.18 -17.54 14.56
N PRO A 253 -21.65 -17.18 15.74
CA PRO A 253 -21.37 -18.18 16.77
C PRO A 253 -22.63 -18.93 17.22
N MET A 254 -23.74 -18.22 17.45
CA MET A 254 -25.01 -18.85 17.84
C MET A 254 -25.54 -19.79 16.76
N TYR A 255 -25.39 -19.41 15.49
CA TYR A 255 -25.76 -20.27 14.36
C TYR A 255 -24.90 -21.53 14.32
N ILE A 256 -23.58 -21.43 14.49
CA ILE A 256 -22.68 -22.59 14.54
C ILE A 256 -23.08 -23.54 15.67
N PHE A 257 -23.35 -23.02 16.87
CA PHE A 257 -23.78 -23.85 18.00
C PHE A 257 -25.15 -24.47 17.81
N SER A 258 -26.05 -23.84 17.05
CA SER A 258 -27.32 -24.48 16.65
C SER A 258 -27.14 -25.67 15.71
N LEU A 259 -25.99 -25.76 15.01
CA LEU A 259 -25.64 -26.87 14.12
C LEU A 259 -24.90 -28.02 14.83
N MET A 260 -24.40 -27.81 16.06
CA MET A 260 -23.64 -28.82 16.80
C MET A 260 -24.44 -30.12 17.07
N PRO A 261 -25.74 -30.09 17.40
CA PRO A 261 -26.53 -31.33 17.55
C PRO A 261 -26.61 -32.15 16.26
N PHE A 262 -26.73 -31.50 15.09
CA PHE A 262 -26.70 -32.19 13.79
C PHE A 262 -25.34 -32.85 13.55
N ARG A 263 -24.25 -32.18 13.91
CA ARG A 263 -22.90 -32.76 13.81
C ARG A 263 -22.73 -33.96 14.75
N HIS A 264 -23.21 -33.89 15.98
CA HIS A 264 -23.07 -34.97 16.96
C HIS A 264 -23.94 -36.19 16.65
N ALA A 265 -25.11 -36.01 16.01
CA ALA A 265 -25.94 -37.11 15.52
C ALA A 265 -25.20 -38.05 14.54
N SER A 266 -24.15 -37.55 13.86
CA SER A 266 -23.18 -38.35 13.10
C SER A 266 -23.78 -39.24 11.99
N THR A 267 -24.92 -38.87 11.41
CA THR A 267 -25.47 -39.51 10.20
C THR A 267 -25.01 -38.78 8.95
N ILE A 268 -24.91 -39.48 7.81
CA ILE A 268 -24.49 -38.87 6.53
C ILE A 268 -25.36 -37.65 6.20
N GLU A 269 -26.69 -37.81 6.30
CA GLU A 269 -27.65 -36.74 5.98
C GLU A 269 -27.48 -35.50 6.87
N THR A 270 -27.20 -35.69 8.17
CA THR A 270 -27.03 -34.57 9.11
C THR A 270 -25.70 -33.86 8.90
N LEU A 271 -24.64 -34.59 8.55
CA LEU A 271 -23.34 -34.00 8.20
C LEU A 271 -23.37 -33.24 6.87
N GLU A 272 -24.03 -33.79 5.85
CA GLU A 272 -24.27 -33.10 4.57
C GLU A 272 -25.12 -31.83 4.74
N TYR A 273 -26.08 -31.86 5.67
CA TYR A 273 -26.83 -30.67 6.04
C TYR A 273 -25.91 -29.61 6.67
N VAL A 274 -25.10 -29.98 7.67
CA VAL A 274 -24.15 -29.06 8.31
C VAL A 274 -23.18 -28.46 7.29
N GLN A 275 -22.63 -29.26 6.38
CA GLN A 275 -21.72 -28.77 5.35
C GLN A 275 -22.38 -27.73 4.44
N ARG A 276 -23.55 -28.03 3.89
CA ARG A 276 -24.31 -27.10 3.04
C ARG A 276 -24.66 -25.81 3.77
N SER A 277 -25.02 -25.91 5.04
CA SER A 277 -25.32 -24.75 5.90
C SER A 277 -24.10 -23.84 6.12
N ILE A 278 -22.92 -24.42 6.33
CA ILE A 278 -21.66 -23.67 6.48
C ILE A 278 -21.29 -22.97 5.18
N GLU A 279 -21.32 -23.67 4.05
CA GLU A 279 -20.98 -23.12 2.72
C GLU A 279 -21.92 -21.95 2.33
N ALA A 280 -23.22 -22.10 2.57
CA ALA A 280 -24.21 -21.05 2.33
C ALA A 280 -23.94 -19.80 3.19
N SER A 281 -23.61 -19.99 4.48
CA SER A 281 -23.28 -18.89 5.39
C SER A 281 -21.98 -18.19 4.98
N ALA A 282 -20.94 -18.94 4.60
CA ALA A 282 -19.66 -18.40 4.14
C ALA A 282 -19.81 -17.52 2.89
N SER A 283 -20.57 -18.00 1.89
CA SER A 283 -20.87 -17.24 0.67
C SER A 283 -21.58 -15.92 0.95
N MET A 284 -22.58 -15.93 1.84
CA MET A 284 -23.29 -14.70 2.25
C MET A 284 -22.35 -13.70 2.93
N HIS A 285 -21.51 -14.15 3.86
CA HIS A 285 -20.55 -13.29 4.56
C HIS A 285 -19.50 -12.69 3.61
N GLU A 286 -19.09 -13.42 2.56
CA GLU A 286 -18.19 -12.90 1.53
C GLU A 286 -18.84 -11.76 0.74
N GLN A 287 -20.10 -11.94 0.31
CA GLN A 287 -20.86 -10.90 -0.40
C GLN A 287 -21.06 -9.63 0.47
N MET A 288 -21.40 -9.81 1.75
CA MET A 288 -21.52 -8.69 2.70
C MET A 288 -20.18 -7.96 2.87
N ARG A 289 -19.08 -8.69 2.97
CA ARG A 289 -17.72 -8.12 3.11
C ARG A 289 -17.35 -7.30 1.87
N ASP A 290 -17.67 -7.78 0.67
CA ASP A 290 -17.43 -7.01 -0.57
C ASP A 290 -18.26 -5.73 -0.59
N MET A 291 -19.55 -5.81 -0.25
CA MET A 291 -20.44 -4.64 -0.21
C MET A 291 -19.97 -3.58 0.81
N LEU A 292 -19.64 -3.99 2.04
CA LEU A 292 -19.05 -3.11 3.05
C LEU A 292 -17.70 -2.55 2.57
N GLY A 293 -16.91 -3.36 1.86
CA GLY A 293 -15.66 -2.93 1.23
C GLY A 293 -15.86 -1.82 0.20
N ARG A 294 -16.89 -1.92 -0.64
CA ARG A 294 -17.27 -0.89 -1.63
C ARG A 294 -17.79 0.37 -0.94
N PHE A 295 -18.67 0.23 0.04
CA PHE A 295 -19.21 1.37 0.80
C PHE A 295 -18.10 2.11 1.55
N ARG A 296 -17.23 1.40 2.27
CA ARG A 296 -16.06 2.00 2.94
C ARG A 296 -15.18 2.81 2.00
N LYS A 297 -14.93 2.31 0.78
CA LYS A 297 -14.18 3.07 -0.24
C LYS A 297 -14.92 4.35 -0.64
N ALA A 298 -16.23 4.29 -0.84
CA ALA A 298 -17.05 5.45 -1.18
C ALA A 298 -17.09 6.49 -0.04
N THR A 299 -17.27 6.04 1.21
CA THR A 299 -17.28 6.90 2.41
C THR A 299 -15.94 7.60 2.61
N ASN A 300 -14.83 6.87 2.48
CA ASN A 300 -13.50 7.47 2.61
C ASN A 300 -13.21 8.50 1.52
N ARG A 301 -13.69 8.27 0.29
CA ARG A 301 -13.62 9.27 -0.79
C ARG A 301 -14.43 10.53 -0.44
N ARG A 302 -15.65 10.37 0.10
CA ARG A 302 -16.48 11.51 0.49
C ARG A 302 -15.88 12.29 1.66
N LEU A 303 -15.34 11.60 2.66
CA LEU A 303 -14.65 12.23 3.79
C LEU A 303 -13.45 13.05 3.32
N ALA A 304 -12.63 12.50 2.42
CA ALA A 304 -11.49 13.23 1.85
C ALA A 304 -11.93 14.49 1.10
N LEU A 305 -13.02 14.43 0.31
CA LEU A 305 -13.58 15.58 -0.39
C LEU A 305 -14.10 16.66 0.58
N LEU A 306 -14.78 16.26 1.65
CA LEU A 306 -15.29 17.21 2.66
C LEU A 306 -14.16 17.87 3.46
N GLN A 307 -13.11 17.11 3.79
CA GLN A 307 -11.92 17.65 4.44
C GLN A 307 -11.17 18.64 3.53
N ASP A 308 -11.15 18.40 2.22
CA ASP A 308 -10.59 19.32 1.22
C ASP A 308 -11.46 20.58 1.06
N GLU A 309 -12.78 20.44 0.99
CA GLU A 309 -13.73 21.55 0.95
C GLU A 309 -13.62 22.43 2.20
N ALA A 310 -13.43 21.83 3.37
CA ALA A 310 -13.19 22.53 4.63
C ALA A 310 -11.83 23.29 4.66
N ARG A 311 -10.77 22.73 4.06
CA ARG A 311 -9.48 23.42 3.91
C ARG A 311 -9.56 24.60 2.94
N ARG A 312 -10.26 24.44 1.81
CA ARG A 312 -10.39 25.48 0.77
C ARG A 312 -11.30 26.64 1.17
N THR A 313 -12.35 26.37 1.94
CA THR A 313 -13.32 27.39 2.36
C THR A 313 -12.88 28.17 3.60
N GLY A 314 -11.71 27.87 4.17
CA GLY A 314 -11.24 28.51 5.42
C GLY A 314 -12.13 28.22 6.63
N LYS A 315 -13.14 27.34 6.51
CA LYS A 315 -14.03 26.93 7.60
C LYS A 315 -13.37 26.01 8.62
N LEU A 316 -12.12 25.59 8.40
CA LEU A 316 -11.22 25.35 9.52
C LEU A 316 -10.82 26.71 10.10
N ASN A 317 -11.72 27.29 10.90
CA ASN A 317 -11.42 28.50 11.66
C ASN A 317 -10.18 28.24 12.54
N SER A 318 -9.17 29.06 12.32
CA SER A 318 -7.96 29.26 13.13
C SER A 318 -8.25 29.95 14.48
N SER A 319 -9.38 29.66 15.12
CA SER A 319 -9.78 30.32 16.37
C SER A 319 -10.80 29.54 17.21
N GLU A 320 -10.77 28.22 17.15
CA GLU A 320 -11.00 27.42 18.35
C GLU A 320 -9.79 26.51 18.51
N ASN A 321 -9.10 26.65 19.64
CA ASN A 321 -8.27 25.59 20.21
C ASN A 321 -9.16 24.37 20.49
N VAL A 322 -9.68 23.71 19.45
CA VAL A 322 -9.73 22.28 19.51
C VAL A 322 -8.26 21.92 19.48
N SER A 323 -7.71 21.61 20.66
CA SER A 323 -6.56 20.74 20.76
C SER A 323 -6.82 19.63 19.75
N CYS A 324 -6.21 19.71 18.57
CA CYS A 324 -6.04 18.57 17.70
C CYS A 324 -5.37 17.58 18.63
N GLY A 325 -6.18 16.66 19.16
CA GLY A 325 -5.81 15.92 20.35
C GLY A 325 -4.44 15.36 20.06
N THR A 326 -3.44 15.84 20.78
CA THR A 326 -2.09 15.32 20.72
C THR A 326 -2.27 13.82 20.72
N PHE A 327 -2.06 13.17 19.58
CA PHE A 327 -2.11 11.72 19.54
C PHE A 327 -1.14 11.32 20.64
N LYS A 328 -1.65 10.75 21.72
CA LYS A 328 -0.78 10.27 22.77
C LYS A 328 0.14 9.24 22.12
N ASP A 329 1.38 9.15 22.59
CA ASP A 329 2.35 8.21 22.02
C ASP A 329 1.76 6.77 21.97
N GLU A 330 0.85 6.44 22.90
CA GLU A 330 0.04 5.20 22.96
C GLU A 330 -0.84 4.92 21.72
N ALA A 331 -1.31 5.96 21.04
CA ALA A 331 -2.16 5.82 19.88
C ALA A 331 -1.36 5.43 18.63
N ILE A 332 -0.08 5.85 18.54
CA ILE A 332 0.78 5.67 17.36
C ILE A 332 1.80 4.53 17.51
N LEU A 333 2.28 4.27 18.72
CA LEU A 333 3.28 3.24 19.00
C LEU A 333 2.66 1.85 19.11
N GLU A 334 3.36 0.86 18.59
CA GLU A 334 3.10 -0.57 18.84
C GLU A 334 3.93 -1.08 20.02
N THR A 335 5.15 -0.57 20.18
CA THR A 335 6.02 -0.84 21.31
C THR A 335 6.59 0.46 21.84
N PHE A 336 6.68 0.56 23.17
CA PHE A 336 7.18 1.73 23.88
C PHE A 336 8.66 1.57 24.22
N ALA A 337 9.33 2.71 24.41
CA ALA A 337 10.67 2.70 24.95
C ALA A 337 10.65 2.28 26.42
N PHE A 338 11.64 1.51 26.85
CA PHE A 338 11.90 1.22 28.25
C PHE A 338 13.40 1.20 28.50
N GLU A 339 13.82 1.50 29.73
CA GLU A 339 15.24 1.55 30.08
C GLU A 339 15.82 0.13 30.17
N THR A 340 16.95 -0.09 29.51
CA THR A 340 17.68 -1.37 29.52
C THR A 340 19.18 -1.12 29.56
N GLU A 341 19.92 -2.07 30.11
CA GLU A 341 21.38 -2.08 29.97
C GLU A 341 21.77 -2.41 28.53
N MET A 342 22.50 -1.50 27.88
CA MET A 342 22.88 -1.63 26.48
C MET A 342 24.18 -2.42 26.26
N GLU A 343 24.92 -2.79 27.31
CA GLU A 343 26.18 -3.55 27.16
C GLU A 343 26.03 -4.89 26.40
N PRO A 344 24.95 -5.69 26.61
CA PRO A 344 24.72 -6.90 25.83
C PRO A 344 24.46 -6.64 24.34
N ALA A 345 24.09 -5.42 23.95
CA ALA A 345 23.75 -5.09 22.56
C ALA A 345 24.90 -5.35 21.59
N LYS A 346 26.16 -5.18 22.03
CA LYS A 346 27.37 -5.48 21.23
C LYS A 346 27.45 -6.94 20.81
N GLN A 347 26.91 -7.85 21.63
CA GLN A 347 26.94 -9.30 21.36
C GLN A 347 25.81 -9.76 20.44
N HIS A 348 24.75 -8.96 20.31
CA HIS A 348 23.59 -9.26 19.49
C HIS A 348 23.95 -9.37 18.00
N LEU A 349 23.33 -10.30 17.29
CA LEU A 349 23.61 -10.58 15.87
C LEU A 349 23.46 -9.32 15.01
N LEU A 350 22.38 -8.57 15.20
CA LEU A 350 22.09 -7.34 14.45
C LEU A 350 23.21 -6.28 14.58
N HIS A 351 23.74 -6.07 15.80
CA HIS A 351 24.85 -5.16 16.03
C HIS A 351 26.11 -5.65 15.30
N LYS A 352 26.44 -6.94 15.41
CA LYS A 352 27.58 -7.56 14.71
C LYS A 352 27.45 -7.43 13.19
N THR A 353 26.25 -7.62 12.64
CA THR A 353 26.00 -7.48 11.20
C THR A 353 26.17 -6.04 10.72
N ILE A 354 25.63 -5.06 11.44
CA ILE A 354 25.81 -3.63 11.09
C ILE A 354 27.29 -3.25 11.21
N ALA A 355 27.99 -3.66 12.26
CA ALA A 355 29.41 -3.40 12.45
C ALA A 355 30.28 -4.03 11.36
N ALA A 356 30.02 -5.29 10.99
CA ALA A 356 30.73 -5.98 9.90
C ALA A 356 30.43 -5.32 8.54
N PHE A 357 29.19 -4.91 8.31
CA PHE A 357 28.81 -4.19 7.10
C PHE A 357 29.53 -2.85 6.98
N LEU A 358 29.54 -2.06 8.06
CA LEU A 358 30.27 -0.80 8.15
C LEU A 358 31.77 -1.00 7.89
N ALA A 359 32.38 -1.99 8.54
CA ALA A 359 33.79 -2.33 8.33
C ALA A 359 34.08 -2.70 6.86
N GLY A 360 33.19 -3.44 6.21
CA GLY A 360 33.30 -3.75 4.78
C GLY A 360 33.17 -2.54 3.85
N GLN A 361 32.63 -1.42 4.34
CA GLN A 361 32.60 -0.13 3.63
C GLN A 361 33.77 0.79 4.01
N GLY A 362 34.74 0.30 4.78
CA GLY A 362 35.87 1.09 5.29
C GLY A 362 35.54 1.92 6.54
N ILE A 363 34.38 1.70 7.18
CA ILE A 363 33.95 2.41 8.39
C ILE A 363 34.31 1.58 9.62
N HIS A 364 35.38 1.97 10.31
CA HIS A 364 35.97 1.22 11.43
C HIS A 364 35.90 1.97 12.77
N ALA A 365 35.98 1.23 13.88
CA ALA A 365 36.20 1.79 15.21
C ALA A 365 37.68 2.10 15.40
N ARG A 366 38.07 3.37 15.33
CA ARG A 366 39.43 3.83 15.68
C ARG A 366 39.41 5.28 16.17
N ASP A 367 40.26 5.57 17.15
CA ASP A 367 40.37 6.87 17.81
C ASP A 367 41.12 7.94 16.97
N ASN A 368 41.65 7.60 15.78
CA ASN A 368 42.56 8.47 14.99
C ASN A 368 42.20 8.61 13.48
N GLU A 369 41.00 8.21 13.07
CA GLU A 369 40.52 8.43 11.69
C GLU A 369 39.50 9.58 11.65
N PRO A 370 39.40 10.32 10.52
CA PRO A 370 38.45 11.42 10.41
C PRO A 370 37.01 10.91 10.62
N PRO A 371 36.16 11.68 11.32
CA PRO A 371 34.77 11.31 11.55
C PRO A 371 34.04 11.07 10.24
N MET A 372 33.30 9.95 10.16
CA MET A 372 32.51 9.59 8.99
C MET A 372 31.02 9.81 9.21
N ALA A 373 30.30 10.16 8.14
CA ALA A 373 28.86 10.39 8.20
C ALA A 373 28.04 9.21 7.67
N VAL A 374 27.03 8.83 8.44
CA VAL A 374 26.01 7.84 8.04
C VAL A 374 24.64 8.47 8.16
N ILE A 375 23.88 8.44 7.07
CA ILE A 375 22.51 8.94 7.05
C ILE A 375 21.55 7.77 7.23
N VAL A 376 20.58 7.85 8.13
CA VAL A 376 19.54 6.84 8.33
C VAL A 376 18.23 7.35 7.75
N SER A 377 17.63 6.63 6.81
CA SER A 377 16.26 6.91 6.39
C SER A 377 15.27 6.37 7.42
N LEU A 378 14.75 7.26 8.26
CA LEU A 378 13.98 6.91 9.44
C LEU A 378 12.48 7.02 9.16
N SER A 379 11.79 5.90 8.93
CA SER A 379 10.35 5.89 8.66
C SER A 379 9.50 5.79 9.94
N GLY A 380 10.11 5.42 11.07
CA GLY A 380 9.42 5.14 12.33
C GLY A 380 8.94 3.69 12.48
N GLY A 381 9.09 2.88 11.43
CA GLY A 381 8.93 1.43 11.54
C GLY A 381 10.12 0.77 12.25
N VAL A 382 9.89 -0.43 12.79
CA VAL A 382 10.86 -1.19 13.62
C VAL A 382 12.25 -1.27 13.00
N ASP A 383 12.34 -1.57 11.70
CA ASP A 383 13.61 -1.76 11.00
C ASP A 383 14.49 -0.51 11.03
N SER A 384 13.89 0.66 10.81
CA SER A 384 14.62 1.94 10.80
C SER A 384 14.96 2.44 12.21
N MET A 385 14.07 2.22 13.18
CA MET A 385 14.27 2.62 14.58
C MET A 385 15.39 1.82 15.24
N VAL A 386 15.48 0.52 14.93
CA VAL A 386 16.56 -0.36 15.39
C VAL A 386 17.91 0.04 14.81
N ILE A 387 17.98 0.36 13.50
CA ILE A 387 19.24 0.85 12.89
C ILE A 387 19.72 2.13 13.59
N ALA A 388 18.82 3.09 13.83
CA ALA A 388 19.17 4.33 14.52
C ALA A 388 19.68 4.08 15.95
N SER A 389 19.02 3.17 16.70
CA SER A 389 19.43 2.77 18.05
C SER A 389 20.83 2.14 18.06
N VAL A 390 21.09 1.19 17.14
CA VAL A 390 22.40 0.52 17.03
C VAL A 390 23.51 1.51 16.71
N LEU A 391 23.30 2.40 15.73
CA LEU A 391 24.30 3.40 15.35
C LEU A 391 24.59 4.39 16.49
N SER A 392 23.56 4.81 17.25
CA SER A 392 23.75 5.63 18.45
C SER A 392 24.57 4.89 19.51
N HIS A 393 24.27 3.60 19.74
CA HIS A 393 25.03 2.79 20.68
C HIS A 393 26.50 2.61 20.24
N MET A 394 26.75 2.37 18.95
CA MET A 394 28.09 2.26 18.39
C MET A 394 28.88 3.57 18.54
N LYS A 395 28.24 4.72 18.27
CA LYS A 395 28.81 6.06 18.48
C LYS A 395 29.25 6.27 19.94
N LYS A 396 28.41 5.87 20.91
CA LYS A 396 28.64 6.13 22.34
C LYS A 396 29.55 5.12 23.04
N SER A 397 29.46 3.84 22.68
CA SER A 397 29.98 2.73 23.51
C SER A 397 31.06 1.88 22.83
N CYS A 398 31.31 2.10 21.54
CA CYS A 398 32.24 1.30 20.72
C CYS A 398 33.35 2.14 20.08
N ASN A 399 33.56 3.39 20.52
CA ASN A 399 34.55 4.34 19.96
C ASN A 399 34.49 4.51 18.43
N TYR A 400 33.30 4.44 17.85
CA TYR A 400 33.11 4.79 16.45
C TYR A 400 33.02 6.32 16.31
N SER A 401 33.94 6.92 15.55
CA SER A 401 33.87 8.33 15.15
C SER A 401 32.80 8.52 14.05
N LEU A 402 31.53 8.47 14.45
CA LEU A 402 30.38 8.52 13.55
C LEU A 402 29.54 9.78 13.78
N ASN A 403 29.32 10.53 12.70
CA ASN A 403 28.26 11.51 12.60
C ASN A 403 27.00 10.83 12.03
N VAL A 404 25.95 10.70 12.83
CA VAL A 404 24.70 10.03 12.43
C VAL A 404 23.62 11.07 12.20
N VAL A 405 23.04 11.07 11.00
CA VAL A 405 21.96 11.98 10.61
C VAL A 405 20.72 11.17 10.24
N ALA A 406 19.59 11.41 10.89
CA ALA A 406 18.32 10.79 10.55
C ALA A 406 17.52 11.68 9.58
N VAL A 407 17.09 11.10 8.46
CA VAL A 407 16.18 11.74 7.51
C VAL A 407 14.80 11.08 7.59
N HIS A 408 13.79 11.85 7.97
CA HIS A 408 12.39 11.44 7.95
C HIS A 408 11.63 12.17 6.84
N ILE A 409 10.78 11.44 6.12
CA ILE A 409 9.90 12.00 5.10
C ILE A 409 8.47 11.78 5.55
N ASP A 410 7.83 12.88 5.91
CA ASP A 410 6.40 12.91 6.24
C ASP A 410 5.61 13.08 4.94
N TYR A 411 4.88 12.03 4.55
CA TYR A 411 4.08 12.03 3.34
C TYR A 411 2.72 12.72 3.50
N GLY A 412 2.31 13.13 4.71
CA GLY A 412 1.03 13.81 4.96
C GLY A 412 -0.22 12.99 4.60
N ASN A 413 -0.08 11.66 4.44
CA ASN A 413 -1.16 10.79 3.95
C ASN A 413 -2.14 10.35 5.04
N ARG A 414 -1.78 10.53 6.32
CA ARG A 414 -2.51 10.04 7.48
C ARG A 414 -2.60 11.13 8.54
N PRO A 415 -3.71 11.23 9.31
CA PRO A 415 -3.84 12.25 10.36
C PRO A 415 -2.79 12.11 11.46
N GLU A 416 -2.31 10.90 11.74
CA GLU A 416 -1.26 10.63 12.73
C GLU A 416 0.17 10.95 12.26
N ALA A 417 0.39 11.25 10.97
CA ALA A 417 1.73 11.39 10.40
C ALA A 417 2.56 12.54 11.03
N SER A 418 1.90 13.65 11.39
CA SER A 418 2.56 14.74 12.11
C SER A 418 3.01 14.32 13.51
N ALA A 419 2.19 13.54 14.21
CA ALA A 419 2.53 13.03 15.55
C ALA A 419 3.66 12.00 15.48
N GLU A 420 3.68 11.15 14.45
CA GLU A 420 4.79 10.25 14.14
C GLU A 420 6.10 11.04 13.92
N ALA A 421 6.08 12.09 13.09
CA ALA A 421 7.25 12.94 12.84
C ALA A 421 7.77 13.62 14.12
N ASP A 422 6.87 14.12 14.97
CA ASP A 422 7.22 14.74 16.25
C ASP A 422 7.79 13.73 17.26
N PHE A 423 7.26 12.51 17.29
CA PHE A 423 7.83 11.43 18.10
C PHE A 423 9.24 11.06 17.64
N VAL A 424 9.43 10.84 16.33
CA VAL A 424 10.76 10.51 15.79
C VAL A 424 11.76 11.63 16.07
N ARG A 425 11.37 12.90 15.97
CA ARG A 425 12.21 14.05 16.33
C ARG A 425 12.70 13.96 17.79
N ARG A 426 11.78 13.69 18.73
CA ARG A 426 12.12 13.53 20.15
C ARG A 426 13.04 12.32 20.39
N TYR A 427 12.78 11.22 19.70
CA TYR A 427 13.58 10.01 19.80
C TYR A 427 15.01 10.18 19.25
N CYS A 428 15.18 10.85 18.10
CA CYS A 428 16.50 11.20 17.60
C CYS A 428 17.27 12.09 18.58
N LYS A 429 16.57 13.04 19.22
CA LYS A 429 17.18 13.90 20.25
C LYS A 429 17.68 13.10 21.45
N SER A 430 16.94 12.09 21.94
CA SER A 430 17.42 11.24 23.04
C SER A 430 18.61 10.35 22.63
N LEU A 431 18.69 9.99 21.35
CA LEU A 431 19.81 9.22 20.80
C LEU A 431 21.05 10.06 20.43
N ASP A 432 21.00 11.39 20.58
CA ASP A 432 22.06 12.31 20.11
C ASP A 432 22.34 12.16 18.59
N ILE A 433 21.25 12.10 17.83
CA ILE A 433 21.22 11.99 16.36
C ILE A 433 20.60 13.26 15.78
N GLU A 434 21.25 13.85 14.79
CA GLU A 434 20.70 14.99 14.07
C GLU A 434 19.45 14.57 13.28
N PHE A 435 18.39 15.38 13.30
CA PHE A 435 17.13 15.06 12.66
C PHE A 435 16.75 16.05 11.56
N ILE A 436 16.60 15.54 10.34
CA ILE A 436 16.11 16.27 9.17
C ILE A 436 14.73 15.71 8.81
N CYS A 437 13.72 16.57 8.74
CA CYS A 437 12.36 16.19 8.36
C CYS A 437 11.92 16.94 7.12
N ARG A 438 11.43 16.22 6.11
CA ARG A 438 10.77 16.78 4.93
C ARG A 438 9.31 16.36 4.88
N THR A 439 8.41 17.32 5.09
CA THR A 439 6.97 17.11 4.89
C THR A 439 6.61 17.38 3.43
N ILE A 440 5.98 16.43 2.76
CA ILE A 440 5.51 16.58 1.37
C ILE A 440 4.17 17.30 1.37
N GLN A 441 4.11 18.43 0.67
CA GLN A 441 2.90 19.25 0.50
C GLN A 441 2.54 19.43 -0.99
N GLU A 442 3.47 19.10 -1.88
CA GLU A 442 3.40 19.31 -3.32
C GLU A 442 2.47 18.31 -4.02
N VAL A 443 2.31 17.12 -3.43
CA VAL A 443 1.46 16.04 -3.96
C VAL A 443 0.66 15.40 -2.86
N THR A 444 -0.58 15.00 -3.17
CA THR A 444 -1.46 14.32 -2.23
C THR A 444 -1.97 13.03 -2.85
N ARG A 445 -1.84 11.92 -2.11
CA ARG A 445 -2.25 10.60 -2.59
C ARG A 445 -3.77 10.56 -2.81
N GLY A 446 -4.18 10.14 -4.00
CA GLY A 446 -5.59 10.02 -4.37
C GLY A 446 -6.18 11.25 -5.08
N VAL A 447 -5.47 12.38 -5.08
CA VAL A 447 -5.76 13.57 -5.90
C VAL A 447 -4.89 13.55 -7.15
N THR A 448 -3.57 13.46 -6.95
CA THR A 448 -2.59 13.30 -8.04
C THR A 448 -2.70 11.89 -8.62
N SER A 449 -2.48 11.76 -9.93
CA SER A 449 -2.42 10.43 -10.56
C SER A 449 -1.35 9.58 -9.88
N ARG A 450 -1.58 8.26 -9.81
CA ARG A 450 -0.70 7.36 -9.04
C ARG A 450 0.75 7.40 -9.52
N ASP A 451 0.96 7.34 -10.82
CA ASP A 451 2.29 7.31 -11.43
C ASP A 451 3.04 8.63 -11.16
N GLU A 452 2.32 9.76 -11.23
CA GLU A 452 2.89 11.07 -10.94
C GLU A 452 3.19 11.25 -9.45
N TYR A 453 2.31 10.78 -8.55
CA TYR A 453 2.55 10.78 -7.11
C TYR A 453 3.80 9.95 -6.77
N GLU A 454 3.91 8.73 -7.30
CA GLU A 454 5.07 7.86 -7.05
C GLU A 454 6.36 8.47 -7.61
N ARG A 455 6.32 9.11 -8.78
CA ARG A 455 7.46 9.82 -9.36
C ARG A 455 7.87 11.02 -8.53
N ILE A 456 6.97 11.96 -8.25
CA ILE A 456 7.28 13.20 -7.52
C ILE A 456 7.74 12.89 -6.10
N SER A 457 7.06 11.97 -5.40
CA SER A 457 7.47 11.60 -4.04
C SER A 457 8.81 10.87 -4.00
N ARG A 458 9.16 10.11 -5.06
CA ARG A 458 10.51 9.57 -5.23
C ARG A 458 11.52 10.68 -5.46
N ASP A 459 11.25 11.62 -6.36
CA ASP A 459 12.14 12.74 -6.68
C ASP A 459 12.44 13.59 -5.43
N ILE A 460 11.40 13.92 -4.64
CA ILE A 460 11.54 14.63 -3.36
C ILE A 460 12.42 13.84 -2.40
N ARG A 461 12.15 12.53 -2.22
CA ARG A 461 12.95 11.69 -1.30
C ARG A 461 14.43 11.68 -1.66
N TYR A 462 14.77 11.47 -2.93
CA TYR A 462 16.17 11.46 -3.35
C TYR A 462 16.79 12.86 -3.35
N ALA A 463 16.02 13.92 -3.57
CA ALA A 463 16.50 15.29 -3.37
C ALA A 463 16.86 15.54 -1.90
N THR A 464 15.99 15.18 -0.96
CA THR A 464 16.25 15.31 0.49
C THR A 464 17.45 14.46 0.92
N TYR A 465 17.62 13.25 0.38
CA TYR A 465 18.84 12.47 0.63
C TYR A 465 20.10 13.17 0.12
N ARG A 466 20.08 13.77 -1.07
CA ARG A 466 21.24 14.52 -1.59
C ARG A 466 21.54 15.75 -0.74
N GLU A 467 20.52 16.48 -0.29
CA GLU A 467 20.68 17.63 0.60
C GLU A 467 21.30 17.21 1.94
N ALA A 468 20.85 16.11 2.54
CA ALA A 468 21.42 15.57 3.77
C ALA A 468 22.88 15.10 3.57
N VAL A 469 23.19 14.46 2.43
CA VAL A 469 24.57 14.07 2.06
C VAL A 469 25.46 15.30 1.92
N ALA A 470 25.01 16.34 1.20
CA ALA A 470 25.77 17.56 0.99
C ALA A 470 26.02 18.29 2.31
N LYS A 471 25.01 18.37 3.18
CA LYS A 471 25.14 18.97 4.51
C LYS A 471 26.18 18.21 5.35
N ALA A 472 26.07 16.89 5.42
CA ALA A 472 26.99 16.06 6.20
C ALA A 472 28.46 16.18 5.73
N ARG A 473 28.69 16.38 4.41
CA ARG A 473 30.03 16.66 3.87
C ARG A 473 30.56 18.02 4.28
N SER A 474 29.71 19.04 4.19
CA SER A 474 30.04 20.41 4.60
C SER A 474 30.40 20.48 6.08
N ASP A 475 29.62 19.85 6.94
CA ASP A 475 29.81 19.86 8.39
C ASP A 475 31.13 19.18 8.83
N LEU A 476 31.63 18.25 8.02
CA LEU A 476 32.87 17.50 8.28
C LEU A 476 34.05 17.98 7.43
N HIS A 477 33.89 19.04 6.63
CA HIS A 477 34.89 19.59 5.71
C HIS A 477 35.56 18.55 4.80
N GLN A 478 34.81 17.55 4.36
CA GLN A 478 35.30 16.44 3.54
C GLN A 478 34.41 16.20 2.31
N GLU A 479 34.72 16.88 1.22
CA GLU A 479 33.97 16.78 -0.04
C GLU A 479 34.10 15.40 -0.70
N ASP A 480 35.26 14.74 -0.53
CA ASP A 480 35.55 13.44 -1.13
C ASP A 480 35.03 12.24 -0.31
N MET A 481 34.41 12.48 0.85
CA MET A 481 33.91 11.41 1.71
C MET A 481 32.66 10.73 1.11
N ILE A 482 32.66 9.40 1.17
CA ILE A 482 31.49 8.60 0.81
C ILE A 482 30.49 8.66 1.97
N VAL A 483 29.36 9.33 1.74
CA VAL A 483 28.22 9.35 2.68
C VAL A 483 27.14 8.42 2.15
N GLY A 484 26.76 7.42 2.93
CA GLY A 484 25.73 6.45 2.58
C GLY A 484 24.42 6.69 3.32
N VAL A 485 23.29 6.46 2.64
CA VAL A 485 21.95 6.45 3.23
C VAL A 485 21.55 5.00 3.56
N MET A 486 21.50 4.68 4.84
CA MET A 486 21.04 3.40 5.37
C MET A 486 19.53 3.25 5.31
N LEU A 487 19.09 2.09 4.83
CA LEU A 487 17.70 1.67 4.72
C LEU A 487 17.48 0.38 5.53
N GLY A 488 16.36 0.29 6.25
CA GLY A 488 15.93 -0.89 6.99
C GLY A 488 15.32 -1.99 6.13
N HIS A 489 15.93 -2.34 5.00
CA HIS A 489 15.45 -3.44 4.17
C HIS A 489 16.02 -4.77 4.67
N HIS A 490 15.15 -5.77 4.86
CA HIS A 490 15.50 -7.08 5.41
C HIS A 490 15.24 -8.22 4.41
N ARG A 491 15.57 -9.48 4.77
CA ARG A 491 15.42 -10.66 3.89
C ARG A 491 13.99 -10.88 3.39
N GLY A 492 13.00 -10.60 4.23
CA GLY A 492 11.59 -10.57 3.79
C GLY A 492 11.28 -9.60 2.64
N ASP A 493 11.90 -8.42 2.59
CA ASP A 493 11.70 -7.45 1.51
C ASP A 493 12.32 -7.93 0.19
N LEU A 494 13.46 -8.62 0.28
CA LEU A 494 14.08 -9.28 -0.87
C LEU A 494 13.10 -10.28 -1.51
N ARG A 495 12.44 -11.13 -0.71
CA ARG A 495 11.43 -12.09 -1.20
C ARG A 495 10.25 -11.41 -1.88
N GLU A 496 9.74 -10.34 -1.29
CA GLU A 496 8.68 -9.52 -1.90
C GLU A 496 9.12 -8.97 -3.26
N ASN A 497 10.37 -8.53 -3.37
CA ASN A 497 10.93 -7.98 -4.60
C ASN A 497 11.13 -9.05 -5.67
N VAL A 498 11.65 -10.23 -5.32
CA VAL A 498 11.78 -11.38 -6.24
C VAL A 498 10.42 -11.74 -6.85
N LEU A 499 9.39 -11.88 -6.01
CA LEU A 499 8.04 -12.16 -6.49
C LEU A 499 7.53 -11.03 -7.40
N SER A 500 7.70 -9.77 -6.99
CA SER A 500 7.26 -8.65 -7.81
C SER A 500 8.02 -8.56 -9.14
N ASN A 501 9.32 -8.83 -9.15
CA ASN A 501 10.18 -8.70 -10.31
C ASN A 501 9.92 -9.83 -11.31
N ALA A 502 9.74 -11.05 -10.82
CA ALA A 502 9.33 -12.20 -11.64
C ALA A 502 8.02 -11.90 -12.39
N HIS A 503 6.98 -11.42 -11.69
CA HIS A 503 5.68 -11.11 -12.32
C HIS A 503 5.71 -9.89 -13.23
N LYS A 504 6.65 -8.95 -13.02
CA LYS A 504 6.88 -7.81 -13.94
C LYS A 504 7.71 -8.20 -15.17
N GLY A 505 8.17 -9.46 -15.27
CA GLY A 505 9.01 -9.92 -16.37
C GLY A 505 10.45 -9.40 -16.29
N SER A 506 10.95 -9.17 -15.07
CA SER A 506 12.36 -8.83 -14.85
C SER A 506 13.24 -10.01 -15.26
N GLY A 507 14.42 -9.72 -15.82
CA GLY A 507 15.32 -10.77 -16.30
C GLY A 507 15.88 -11.63 -15.15
N PRO A 508 16.35 -12.85 -15.44
CA PRO A 508 16.84 -13.81 -14.45
C PRO A 508 18.11 -13.38 -13.70
N LEU A 509 18.78 -12.30 -14.13
CA LEU A 509 19.97 -11.72 -13.48
C LEU A 509 19.64 -10.57 -12.52
N ASP A 510 18.37 -10.18 -12.44
CA ASP A 510 17.92 -8.99 -11.70
C ASP A 510 16.66 -9.31 -10.89
N LEU A 511 16.50 -10.58 -10.49
CA LEU A 511 15.35 -11.03 -9.71
C LEU A 511 15.36 -10.40 -8.32
N SER A 512 16.53 -10.44 -7.67
CA SER A 512 16.80 -9.79 -6.38
C SER A 512 16.43 -8.30 -6.43
N GLY A 513 16.91 -7.57 -7.45
CA GLY A 513 16.66 -6.15 -7.66
C GLY A 513 17.09 -5.23 -6.50
N MET A 514 17.77 -5.78 -5.49
CA MET A 514 18.28 -5.07 -4.32
C MET A 514 19.62 -5.67 -3.91
N THR A 515 20.66 -4.87 -3.93
CA THR A 515 21.97 -5.23 -3.40
C THR A 515 22.23 -4.55 -2.06
N ALA A 516 23.19 -5.08 -1.29
CA ALA A 516 23.57 -4.54 0.00
C ALA A 516 24.08 -3.08 -0.10
N VAL A 517 24.74 -2.75 -1.21
CA VAL A 517 25.16 -1.39 -1.59
C VAL A 517 24.68 -1.11 -3.01
N SER A 518 24.02 0.04 -3.23
CA SER A 518 23.61 0.46 -4.57
C SER A 518 23.74 1.97 -4.77
N GLN A 519 24.00 2.42 -5.99
CA GLN A 519 23.97 3.83 -6.37
C GLN A 519 22.66 4.14 -7.11
N ASN A 520 21.91 5.11 -6.59
CA ASN A 520 20.61 5.50 -7.14
C ASN A 520 20.47 7.03 -7.12
N ASP A 521 20.21 7.64 -8.27
CA ASP A 521 19.97 9.10 -8.41
C ASP A 521 21.05 9.97 -7.74
N GLY A 522 22.31 9.52 -7.80
CA GLY A 522 23.48 10.17 -7.20
C GLY A 522 23.65 9.94 -5.70
N VAL A 523 22.87 9.03 -5.11
CA VAL A 523 22.92 8.68 -3.68
C VAL A 523 23.39 7.25 -3.50
N THR A 524 24.36 7.03 -2.62
CA THR A 524 24.78 5.69 -2.18
C THR A 524 23.80 5.16 -1.13
N LEU A 525 23.13 4.06 -1.43
CA LEU A 525 22.18 3.39 -0.52
C LEU A 525 22.84 2.18 0.12
N LEU A 526 22.70 2.07 1.44
CA LEU A 526 23.25 1.01 2.27
C LEU A 526 22.10 0.18 2.89
N ARG A 527 22.15 -1.15 2.79
CA ARG A 527 21.11 -2.07 3.28
C ARG A 527 21.74 -3.16 4.16
N PRO A 528 22.19 -2.82 5.38
CA PRO A 528 22.93 -3.76 6.23
C PRO A 528 22.09 -4.97 6.67
N LEU A 529 20.77 -4.84 6.73
CA LEU A 529 19.87 -5.89 7.22
C LEU A 529 19.40 -6.88 6.14
N LEU A 530 19.84 -6.73 4.89
CA LEU A 530 19.28 -7.44 3.74
C LEU A 530 19.38 -8.98 3.85
N SER A 531 20.40 -9.48 4.55
CA SER A 531 20.62 -10.91 4.80
C SER A 531 19.89 -11.43 6.05
N LEU A 532 19.35 -10.55 6.90
CA LEU A 532 18.74 -10.91 8.18
C LEU A 532 17.23 -11.11 8.06
N GLU A 533 16.71 -12.05 8.85
CA GLU A 533 15.27 -12.19 9.06
C GLU A 533 14.71 -11.07 9.92
N LYS A 534 13.44 -10.75 9.69
CA LYS A 534 12.73 -9.72 10.46
C LYS A 534 12.63 -10.06 11.95
N SER A 535 12.65 -11.36 12.30
CA SER A 535 12.64 -11.82 13.69
C SER A 535 13.79 -11.24 14.52
N PHE A 536 15.01 -11.15 13.97
CA PHE A 536 16.16 -10.57 14.67
C PHE A 536 16.04 -9.06 14.89
N VAL A 537 15.27 -8.38 14.04
CA VAL A 537 14.97 -6.95 14.21
C VAL A 537 14.01 -6.75 15.38
N PHE A 538 12.94 -7.56 15.44
CA PHE A 538 12.01 -7.55 16.56
C PHE A 538 12.67 -7.95 17.88
N ASP A 539 13.51 -8.99 17.86
CA ASP A 539 14.25 -9.45 19.03
C ASP A 539 15.10 -8.33 19.63
N TYR A 540 15.86 -7.60 18.79
CA TYR A 540 16.61 -6.43 19.24
C TYR A 540 15.69 -5.34 19.82
N ALA A 541 14.60 -5.02 19.12
CA ALA A 541 13.68 -3.97 19.56
C ALA A 541 13.04 -4.29 20.92
N HIS A 542 12.63 -5.54 21.12
CA HIS A 542 11.99 -6.02 22.35
C HIS A 542 12.99 -6.26 23.48
N THR A 543 14.25 -6.59 23.18
CA THR A 543 15.28 -6.79 24.20
C THR A 543 15.82 -5.47 24.73
N PHE A 544 16.00 -4.47 23.85
CA PHE A 544 16.65 -3.19 24.20
C PHE A 544 15.70 -2.00 24.27
N GLY A 545 14.38 -2.25 24.27
CA GLY A 545 13.36 -1.21 24.44
C GLY A 545 13.35 -0.15 23.34
N VAL A 546 13.48 -0.57 22.08
CA VAL A 546 13.39 0.34 20.93
C VAL A 546 11.92 0.57 20.57
N PRO A 547 11.40 1.81 20.65
CA PRO A 547 10.03 2.11 20.27
C PRO A 547 9.84 2.07 18.74
N TYR A 548 8.66 1.67 18.29
CA TYR A 548 8.29 1.72 16.87
C TYR A 548 6.77 1.86 16.66
N PHE A 549 6.40 2.40 15.50
CA PHE A 549 4.99 2.63 15.13
C PHE A 549 4.28 1.36 14.67
N LYS A 550 2.95 1.35 14.80
CA LYS A 550 2.07 0.29 14.28
C LYS A 550 2.25 0.09 12.78
N ASP A 551 2.22 -1.16 12.30
CA ASP A 551 2.27 -1.42 10.86
C ASP A 551 1.00 -0.90 10.16
N THR A 552 1.15 0.22 9.46
CA THR A 552 0.07 0.87 8.71
C THR A 552 0.10 0.57 7.22
N THR A 553 0.78 -0.51 6.80
CA THR A 553 0.82 -0.93 5.39
C THR A 553 -0.60 -1.15 4.86
N PRO A 554 -1.06 -0.39 3.85
CA PRO A 554 -2.45 -0.48 3.42
C PRO A 554 -2.75 -1.83 2.78
N HIS A 555 -3.83 -2.49 3.23
CA HIS A 555 -4.21 -3.83 2.76
C HIS A 555 -4.54 -3.89 1.26
N TRP A 556 -4.93 -2.76 0.67
CA TRP A 556 -5.23 -2.66 -0.77
C TRP A 556 -3.97 -2.53 -1.64
N SER A 557 -2.82 -2.15 -1.06
CA SER A 557 -1.57 -1.94 -1.78
C SER A 557 -1.01 -3.28 -2.28
N THR A 558 -0.19 -3.25 -3.34
CA THR A 558 0.49 -4.46 -3.83
C THR A 558 1.29 -5.12 -2.71
N ARG A 559 2.03 -4.33 -1.92
CA ARG A 559 2.81 -4.82 -0.78
C ARG A 559 1.94 -5.45 0.30
N GLY A 560 0.83 -4.78 0.68
CA GLY A 560 -0.12 -5.32 1.66
C GLY A 560 -0.78 -6.62 1.20
N LYS A 561 -1.11 -6.74 -0.09
CA LYS A 561 -1.63 -8.00 -0.67
C LYS A 561 -0.59 -9.11 -0.68
N LEU A 562 0.67 -8.80 -1.00
CA LEU A 562 1.76 -9.77 -0.96
C LEU A 562 1.93 -10.32 0.45
N ARG A 563 2.07 -9.44 1.45
CA ARG A 563 2.28 -9.80 2.86
C ARG A 563 1.09 -10.54 3.48
N ASN A 564 -0.13 -10.05 3.26
CA ASN A 564 -1.30 -10.52 4.02
C ASN A 564 -2.08 -11.63 3.31
N LYS A 565 -1.78 -11.91 2.04
CA LYS A 565 -2.51 -12.92 1.25
C LYS A 565 -1.58 -13.89 0.54
N LEU A 566 -0.69 -13.38 -0.32
CA LEU A 566 0.08 -14.27 -1.20
C LEU A 566 1.15 -15.06 -0.43
N ILE A 567 1.95 -14.40 0.41
CA ILE A 567 3.01 -15.07 1.18
C ILE A 567 2.43 -16.15 2.11
N PRO A 568 1.38 -15.89 2.91
CA PRO A 568 0.74 -16.92 3.72
C PRO A 568 0.21 -18.09 2.89
N LEU A 569 -0.41 -17.80 1.74
CA LEU A 569 -0.90 -18.85 0.84
C LEU A 569 0.24 -19.68 0.23
N LEU A 570 1.36 -19.06 -0.12
CA LEU A 570 2.55 -19.78 -0.61
C LEU A 570 3.16 -20.66 0.49
N GLN A 571 3.16 -20.20 1.73
CA GLN A 571 3.59 -21.00 2.88
C GLN A 571 2.64 -22.15 3.17
N GLU A 572 1.33 -21.94 3.03
CA GLU A 572 0.31 -22.98 3.17
C GLU A 572 0.46 -24.08 2.11
N ILE A 573 0.68 -23.70 0.84
CA ILE A 573 0.78 -24.64 -0.28
C ILE A 573 2.11 -25.41 -0.28
N TYR A 574 3.24 -24.72 -0.02
CA TYR A 574 4.59 -25.27 -0.22
C TYR A 574 5.38 -25.46 1.07
N GLY A 575 4.81 -25.13 2.22
CA GLY A 575 5.47 -25.16 3.53
C GLY A 575 6.41 -23.98 3.80
N ASP A 576 6.94 -23.93 5.02
CA ASP A 576 7.77 -22.83 5.52
C ASP A 576 9.09 -22.65 4.76
N GLY A 577 9.61 -23.72 4.14
CA GLY A 577 10.84 -23.70 3.34
C GLY A 577 10.73 -22.88 2.04
N SER A 578 9.51 -22.63 1.54
CA SER A 578 9.25 -21.90 0.29
C SER A 578 9.89 -20.50 0.28
N MET A 579 9.83 -19.80 1.41
CA MET A 579 10.40 -18.45 1.53
C MET A 579 11.94 -18.45 1.51
N THR A 580 12.56 -19.50 2.06
CA THR A 580 14.01 -19.70 1.96
C THR A 580 14.42 -19.94 0.52
N ASN A 581 13.68 -20.76 -0.22
CA ASN A 581 13.95 -21.02 -1.64
C ASN A 581 13.89 -19.74 -2.48
N LEU A 582 12.93 -18.83 -2.23
CA LEU A 582 12.89 -17.53 -2.90
C LEU A 582 14.11 -16.65 -2.59
N SER A 583 14.67 -16.77 -1.38
CA SER A 583 15.87 -16.03 -0.97
C SER A 583 17.12 -16.59 -1.65
N ASN A 584 17.21 -17.93 -1.72
CA ASN A 584 18.29 -18.62 -2.42
C ASN A 584 18.26 -18.29 -3.91
N LEU A 585 17.08 -18.32 -4.55
CA LEU A 585 16.91 -17.92 -5.95
C LEU A 585 17.37 -16.48 -6.21
N ALA A 586 17.13 -15.56 -5.27
CA ALA A 586 17.63 -14.19 -5.35
C ALA A 586 19.17 -14.16 -5.33
N THR A 587 19.77 -14.96 -4.46
CA THR A 587 21.24 -15.05 -4.28
C THR A 587 21.88 -15.69 -5.50
N GLU A 588 21.37 -16.81 -5.99
CA GLU A 588 21.81 -17.49 -7.21
C GLU A 588 21.69 -16.59 -8.45
N SER A 589 20.62 -15.79 -8.53
CA SER A 589 20.44 -14.78 -9.57
C SER A 589 21.55 -13.73 -9.53
N ASP A 590 21.90 -13.22 -8.35
CA ASP A 590 22.97 -12.25 -8.16
C ASP A 590 24.36 -12.84 -8.43
N GLU A 591 24.61 -14.09 -8.02
CA GLU A 591 25.84 -14.83 -8.33
C GLU A 591 25.99 -15.07 -9.84
N CYS A 592 24.93 -15.52 -10.51
CA CYS A 592 24.90 -15.67 -11.96
C CYS A 592 25.19 -14.35 -12.67
N ARG A 593 24.62 -13.23 -12.18
CA ARG A 593 24.92 -11.90 -12.70
C ARG A 593 26.40 -11.56 -12.53
N ALA A 594 26.98 -11.80 -11.36
CA ALA A 594 28.38 -11.51 -11.08
C ALA A 594 29.33 -12.32 -11.99
N LEU A 595 29.06 -13.62 -12.17
CA LEU A 595 29.82 -14.50 -13.05
C LEU A 595 29.73 -14.03 -14.51
N LEU A 596 28.53 -13.80 -15.03
CA LEU A 596 28.33 -13.31 -16.40
C LEU A 596 28.95 -11.93 -16.61
N HIS A 597 28.88 -11.06 -15.59
CA HIS A 597 29.50 -9.76 -15.65
C HIS A 597 31.02 -9.88 -15.78
N GLY A 598 31.67 -10.69 -14.95
CA GLY A 598 33.12 -10.89 -14.98
C GLY A 598 33.62 -11.53 -16.27
N SER A 599 32.97 -12.61 -16.72
CA SER A 599 33.44 -13.40 -17.86
C SER A 599 33.06 -12.82 -19.23
N ILE A 600 31.88 -12.23 -19.36
CA ILE A 600 31.28 -11.89 -20.66
C ILE A 600 31.05 -10.39 -20.82
N MET A 601 30.51 -9.70 -19.82
CA MET A 601 30.14 -8.29 -19.97
C MET A 601 31.33 -7.34 -19.79
N ALA A 602 32.21 -7.61 -18.84
CA ALA A 602 33.36 -6.74 -18.54
C ALA A 602 34.29 -6.54 -19.74
N PRO A 603 34.63 -7.56 -20.55
CA PRO A 603 35.41 -7.35 -21.77
C PRO A 603 34.67 -6.46 -22.79
N PHE A 604 33.35 -6.63 -22.96
CA PHE A 604 32.56 -5.74 -23.81
C PHE A 604 32.58 -4.31 -23.28
N LEU A 605 32.31 -4.10 -21.98
CA LEU A 605 32.27 -2.77 -21.40
C LEU A 605 33.63 -2.05 -21.46
N LYS A 606 34.74 -2.80 -21.38
CA LYS A 606 36.09 -2.26 -21.62
C LYS A 606 36.30 -1.78 -23.05
N SER A 607 35.59 -2.35 -24.03
CA SER A 607 35.63 -1.89 -25.43
C SER A 607 34.79 -0.63 -25.68
N VAL A 608 33.91 -0.27 -24.74
CA VAL A 608 33.08 0.94 -24.85
C VAL A 608 33.95 2.17 -24.60
N THR A 609 34.09 3.00 -25.63
CA THR A 609 34.83 4.26 -25.55
C THR A 609 33.87 5.41 -25.29
N HIS A 610 34.13 6.18 -24.22
CA HIS A 610 33.41 7.41 -23.93
C HIS A 610 34.04 8.58 -24.68
N LYS A 611 33.21 9.34 -25.39
CA LYS A 611 33.59 10.56 -26.11
C LYS A 611 32.69 11.72 -25.66
N PRO A 612 33.09 12.99 -25.84
CA PRO A 612 32.30 14.16 -25.43
C PRO A 612 30.84 14.15 -25.94
N MET A 613 30.62 13.68 -27.17
CA MET A 613 29.27 13.59 -27.74
C MET A 613 28.48 12.33 -27.35
N GLY A 614 29.07 11.33 -26.71
CA GLY A 614 28.37 10.08 -26.37
C GLY A 614 29.28 8.86 -26.14
N ILE A 615 28.84 7.69 -26.59
CA ILE A 615 29.62 6.45 -26.50
C ILE A 615 29.74 5.75 -27.85
N MET A 616 30.84 5.01 -28.00
CA MET A 616 31.13 4.18 -29.16
C MET A 616 31.54 2.78 -28.72
N PHE A 617 31.13 1.76 -29.46
CA PHE A 617 31.57 0.38 -29.25
C PHE A 617 31.53 -0.44 -30.54
N ASP A 618 32.33 -1.51 -30.59
CA ASP A 618 32.38 -2.44 -31.70
C ASP A 618 31.43 -3.62 -31.48
N THR A 619 30.74 -4.03 -32.53
CA THR A 619 29.82 -5.18 -32.52
C THR A 619 30.42 -6.43 -33.15
N ALA A 620 31.49 -6.31 -33.94
CA ALA A 620 32.07 -7.43 -34.68
C ALA A 620 32.53 -8.60 -33.78
N PRO A 621 33.24 -8.39 -32.65
CA PRO A 621 33.67 -9.49 -31.78
C PRO A 621 32.50 -10.22 -31.08
N TRP A 622 31.31 -9.61 -31.09
CA TRP A 622 30.15 -10.03 -30.30
C TRP A 622 28.94 -10.38 -31.18
N LYS A 623 29.12 -10.46 -32.49
CA LYS A 623 28.04 -10.63 -33.49
C LYS A 623 27.21 -11.88 -33.25
N ASP A 624 27.84 -12.98 -32.84
CA ASP A 624 27.17 -14.27 -32.65
C ASP A 624 26.33 -14.33 -31.37
N GLN A 625 26.55 -13.42 -30.43
CA GLN A 625 25.85 -13.41 -29.14
C GLN A 625 24.34 -13.23 -29.30
N GLY A 626 23.58 -13.82 -28.37
CA GLY A 626 22.11 -13.85 -28.41
C GLY A 626 21.44 -12.55 -27.94
N PHE A 627 20.11 -12.50 -28.05
CA PHE A 627 19.29 -11.37 -27.58
C PHE A 627 19.55 -11.02 -26.12
N PHE A 628 19.68 -12.05 -25.27
CA PHE A 628 19.94 -11.89 -23.85
C PHE A 628 21.21 -11.08 -23.58
N PHE A 629 22.35 -11.48 -24.15
CA PHE A 629 23.62 -10.76 -24.03
C PHE A 629 23.47 -9.28 -24.41
N TRP A 630 22.95 -9.02 -25.61
CA TRP A 630 22.80 -7.66 -26.14
C TRP A 630 21.85 -6.79 -25.32
N LYS A 631 20.77 -7.35 -24.79
CA LYS A 631 19.86 -6.63 -23.87
C LYS A 631 20.61 -6.13 -22.62
N PHE A 632 21.47 -6.96 -22.04
CA PHE A 632 22.22 -6.60 -20.84
C PHE A 632 23.38 -5.64 -21.13
N VAL A 633 24.24 -5.94 -22.11
CA VAL A 633 25.40 -5.07 -22.36
C VAL A 633 25.01 -3.70 -22.89
N LEU A 634 23.96 -3.60 -23.72
CA LEU A 634 23.45 -2.31 -24.17
C LEU A 634 22.83 -1.54 -23.01
N ARG A 635 22.15 -2.20 -22.07
CA ARG A 635 21.61 -1.55 -20.87
C ARG A 635 22.74 -0.89 -20.07
N GLU A 636 23.78 -1.65 -19.73
CA GLU A 636 24.90 -1.15 -18.92
C GLU A 636 25.71 -0.07 -19.67
N ALA A 637 26.02 -0.28 -20.95
CA ALA A 637 26.74 0.70 -21.76
C ALA A 637 25.96 2.03 -21.88
N LEU A 638 24.66 1.98 -22.17
CA LEU A 638 23.84 3.19 -22.25
C LEU A 638 23.69 3.87 -20.88
N HIS A 639 23.55 3.10 -19.80
CA HIS A 639 23.45 3.63 -18.44
C HIS A 639 24.73 4.36 -18.02
N SER A 640 25.91 3.81 -18.34
CA SER A 640 27.21 4.47 -18.10
C SER A 640 27.30 5.85 -18.80
N ALA A 641 26.56 6.04 -19.90
CA ALA A 641 26.49 7.28 -20.66
C ALA A 641 25.32 8.19 -20.24
N LYS A 642 24.54 7.82 -19.22
CA LYS A 642 23.29 8.49 -18.80
C LYS A 642 22.25 8.55 -19.93
N LEU A 643 22.22 7.55 -20.81
CA LEU A 643 21.26 7.43 -21.90
C LEU A 643 20.09 6.52 -21.50
N GLY A 644 18.89 6.84 -21.99
CA GLY A 644 17.71 5.99 -21.75
C GLY A 644 17.82 4.63 -22.43
N MET A 645 17.40 3.56 -21.76
CA MET A 645 17.53 2.17 -22.26
C MET A 645 16.69 1.89 -23.51
N PHE A 646 17.18 1.04 -24.40
CA PHE A 646 16.42 0.53 -25.55
C PHE A 646 15.24 -0.35 -25.10
N SER A 647 14.15 -0.31 -25.88
CA SER A 647 13.06 -1.28 -25.72
C SER A 647 13.47 -2.65 -26.26
N ASP A 648 12.84 -3.73 -25.78
CA ASP A 648 13.10 -5.09 -26.29
C ASP A 648 12.92 -5.18 -27.82
N LYS A 649 11.90 -4.49 -28.38
CA LYS A 649 11.69 -4.40 -29.84
C LYS A 649 12.85 -3.70 -30.55
N SER A 650 13.39 -2.65 -29.95
CA SER A 650 14.54 -1.90 -30.49
C SER A 650 15.82 -2.75 -30.48
N VAL A 651 16.03 -3.55 -29.44
CA VAL A 651 17.19 -4.47 -29.36
C VAL A 651 17.09 -5.57 -30.42
N VAL A 652 15.89 -6.13 -30.66
CA VAL A 652 15.69 -7.10 -31.75
C VAL A 652 15.97 -6.48 -33.12
N SER A 653 15.52 -5.25 -33.36
CA SER A 653 15.80 -4.53 -34.61
C SER A 653 17.29 -4.23 -34.80
N PHE A 654 17.98 -3.84 -33.72
CA PHE A 654 19.43 -3.66 -33.70
C PHE A 654 20.15 -4.96 -34.07
N LEU A 655 19.79 -6.07 -33.42
CA LEU A 655 20.39 -7.38 -33.67
C LEU A 655 20.20 -7.87 -35.10
N LYS A 656 19.01 -7.68 -35.68
CA LYS A 656 18.74 -8.06 -37.08
C LYS A 656 19.72 -7.38 -38.04
N ARG A 657 20.18 -6.17 -37.71
CA ARG A 657 21.06 -5.38 -38.56
C ARG A 657 22.54 -5.67 -38.31
N VAL A 658 22.93 -5.92 -37.06
CA VAL A 658 24.28 -6.35 -36.69
C VAL A 658 24.58 -7.77 -37.20
N LYS A 659 23.61 -8.69 -37.10
CA LYS A 659 23.78 -10.09 -37.55
C LYS A 659 23.69 -10.27 -39.07
N ALA A 660 23.34 -9.24 -39.84
CA ALA A 660 23.31 -9.34 -41.29
C ALA A 660 24.69 -9.69 -41.87
N ASN A 661 24.74 -10.44 -42.97
CA ASN A 661 26.01 -10.75 -43.65
C ASN A 661 26.72 -9.48 -44.12
N VAL A 662 25.95 -8.51 -44.63
CA VAL A 662 26.43 -7.17 -44.97
C VAL A 662 25.74 -6.17 -44.06
N VAL A 663 26.51 -5.49 -43.22
CA VAL A 663 25.98 -4.48 -42.30
C VAL A 663 25.61 -3.23 -43.10
N LYS A 664 24.31 -2.93 -43.17
CA LYS A 664 23.84 -1.70 -43.80
C LYS A 664 24.11 -0.50 -42.88
N GLU A 665 24.94 0.42 -43.35
CA GLU A 665 25.25 1.66 -42.67
C GLU A 665 24.04 2.60 -42.57
N GLY A 666 23.98 3.37 -41.49
CA GLY A 666 22.98 4.42 -41.29
C GLY A 666 22.39 4.46 -39.87
N TRP A 667 21.38 5.31 -39.71
CA TRP A 667 20.72 5.51 -38.43
C TRP A 667 19.80 4.37 -38.01
N LEU A 668 19.75 4.11 -36.71
CA LEU A 668 18.89 3.15 -36.03
C LEU A 668 17.87 3.90 -35.19
N GLN A 669 16.58 3.62 -35.40
CA GLN A 669 15.52 4.20 -34.60
C GLN A 669 15.27 3.37 -33.34
N CYS A 670 16.19 3.49 -32.37
CA CYS A 670 16.08 2.75 -31.11
C CYS A 670 15.19 3.47 -30.10
N ARG A 671 15.30 4.80 -30.02
CA ARG A 671 14.47 5.70 -29.19
C ARG A 671 14.25 7.05 -29.88
N LYS A 672 13.44 7.92 -29.25
CA LYS A 672 13.11 9.27 -29.74
C LYS A 672 13.99 10.37 -29.11
N ASP A 673 14.59 10.13 -27.96
CA ASP A 673 15.35 11.12 -27.20
C ASP A 673 16.78 11.31 -27.73
N TYR A 674 17.40 10.27 -28.29
CA TYR A 674 18.74 10.36 -28.88
C TYR A 674 18.90 9.47 -30.13
N GLY A 675 19.95 9.75 -30.90
CA GLY A 675 20.28 9.06 -32.15
C GLY A 675 21.33 7.98 -31.95
N VAL A 676 21.20 6.88 -32.71
CA VAL A 676 22.17 5.77 -32.75
C VAL A 676 22.53 5.52 -34.21
N TYR A 677 23.82 5.48 -34.52
CA TYR A 677 24.34 5.26 -35.85
C TYR A 677 25.15 3.96 -35.89
N LEU A 678 24.99 3.19 -36.97
CA LEU A 678 25.75 1.97 -37.22
C LEU A 678 26.53 2.15 -38.52
N GLN A 679 27.84 1.97 -38.44
CA GLN A 679 28.77 2.04 -39.57
C GLN A 679 28.96 0.66 -40.22
N GLN A 680 29.47 0.61 -41.46
CA GLN A 680 29.62 -0.65 -42.22
C GLN A 680 30.60 -1.63 -41.57
N ASP A 681 31.61 -1.12 -40.86
CA ASP A 681 32.61 -1.90 -40.12
C ASP A 681 32.07 -2.51 -38.81
N GLY A 682 30.79 -2.27 -38.48
CA GLY A 682 30.17 -2.80 -37.26
C GLY A 682 30.31 -1.89 -36.04
N LYS A 683 30.93 -0.71 -36.17
CA LYS A 683 30.99 0.27 -35.07
C LYS A 683 29.66 0.97 -34.87
N VAL A 684 29.28 1.10 -33.60
CA VAL A 684 28.03 1.76 -33.18
C VAL A 684 28.36 3.02 -32.42
N PHE A 685 27.64 4.09 -32.75
CA PHE A 685 27.79 5.42 -32.17
C PHE A 685 26.45 5.83 -31.55
N ALA A 686 26.40 6.00 -30.23
CA ALA A 686 25.21 6.48 -29.53
C ALA A 686 25.46 7.89 -28.98
N PHE A 687 24.68 8.85 -29.45
CA PHE A 687 24.88 10.27 -29.14
C PHE A 687 24.08 10.72 -27.92
N ARG A 688 24.60 11.66 -27.14
CA ARG A 688 23.87 12.31 -26.05
C ARG A 688 22.90 13.33 -26.59
N SER A 689 21.68 13.36 -26.05
CA SER A 689 20.66 14.33 -26.42
C SER A 689 21.06 15.78 -26.10
N SER A 690 21.93 15.98 -25.10
CA SER A 690 22.50 17.28 -24.73
C SER A 690 23.46 17.83 -25.79
N SER A 691 24.26 16.95 -26.40
CA SER A 691 25.28 17.31 -27.38
C SER A 691 24.73 17.27 -28.81
N PHE A 692 23.72 16.43 -29.05
CA PHE A 692 23.15 16.15 -30.35
C PHE A 692 21.63 15.93 -30.25
N PRO A 693 20.80 16.98 -30.41
CA PRO A 693 19.36 16.89 -30.25
C PRO A 693 18.69 16.25 -31.48
N TRP A 694 18.70 14.91 -31.51
CA TRP A 694 18.19 14.06 -32.61
C TRP A 694 16.79 14.45 -33.15
N ASN A 695 15.88 14.93 -32.29
CA ASN A 695 14.50 15.25 -32.64
C ASN A 695 14.07 16.70 -32.30
N LYS A 696 14.97 17.58 -31.83
CA LYS A 696 14.65 18.98 -31.50
C LYS A 696 15.38 19.94 -32.43
N LYS A 697 15.04 19.91 -33.72
CA LYS A 697 15.64 20.78 -34.76
C LYS A 697 15.53 22.28 -34.46
N ALA A 698 14.52 22.69 -33.68
CA ALA A 698 14.27 24.08 -33.31
C ALA A 698 15.13 24.59 -32.13
N MET A 699 15.86 23.72 -31.44
CA MET A 699 16.51 24.07 -30.17
C MET A 699 17.69 25.04 -30.31
N PHE A 700 18.26 25.15 -31.52
CA PHE A 700 19.42 26.02 -31.82
C PHE A 700 19.15 26.95 -33.02
N ASN A 701 17.92 27.45 -33.15
CA ASN A 701 17.57 28.32 -34.27
C ASN A 701 18.21 29.71 -34.14
N VAL A 702 19.45 29.83 -34.61
CA VAL A 702 20.20 31.09 -34.77
C VAL A 702 20.36 31.47 -36.25
N TYR A 703 19.61 30.79 -37.14
CA TYR A 703 19.75 30.98 -38.59
C TYR A 703 19.51 32.44 -38.98
N GLY A 704 20.37 32.98 -39.83
CA GLY A 704 20.35 34.38 -40.26
C GLY A 704 21.06 35.36 -39.32
N GLN A 705 21.48 34.94 -38.12
CA GLN A 705 22.30 35.81 -37.26
C GLN A 705 23.74 35.89 -37.76
N VAL A 706 24.31 37.09 -37.71
CA VAL A 706 25.72 37.37 -38.04
C VAL A 706 26.66 36.78 -36.98
N VAL A 707 27.81 36.27 -37.42
CA VAL A 707 28.93 35.79 -36.62
C VAL A 707 30.10 36.76 -36.78
N GLU A 708 30.50 37.39 -35.68
CA GLU A 708 31.64 38.30 -35.64
C GLU A 708 32.96 37.51 -35.65
N PHE A 709 33.96 38.00 -36.39
CA PHE A 709 35.28 37.38 -36.46
C PHE A 709 36.03 37.50 -35.11
N ASP A 710 36.84 36.49 -34.82
CA ASP A 710 37.69 36.36 -33.63
C ASP A 710 36.95 36.42 -32.27
N THR A 711 35.63 36.21 -32.29
CA THR A 711 34.79 36.14 -31.08
C THR A 711 34.13 34.77 -30.92
N ASP A 712 34.01 34.33 -29.67
CA ASP A 712 33.34 33.07 -29.34
C ASP A 712 31.83 33.27 -29.22
N LYS A 713 31.06 32.72 -30.17
CA LYS A 713 29.60 32.75 -30.13
C LYS A 713 29.03 31.44 -29.61
N LYS A 714 28.24 31.51 -28.53
CA LYS A 714 27.58 30.36 -27.91
C LYS A 714 26.24 30.06 -28.59
N VAL A 715 26.08 28.83 -29.06
CA VAL A 715 24.84 28.34 -29.66
C VAL A 715 24.48 26.98 -29.06
N GLY A 716 23.64 26.98 -28.03
CA GLY A 716 23.31 25.76 -27.29
C GLY A 716 24.54 25.14 -26.61
N PRO A 717 24.84 23.85 -26.83
CA PRO A 717 26.03 23.18 -26.29
C PRO A 717 27.30 23.48 -27.10
N TRP A 718 27.21 24.25 -28.18
CA TRP A 718 28.33 24.53 -29.08
C TRP A 718 28.88 25.95 -28.88
N VAL A 719 30.19 26.09 -29.07
CA VAL A 719 30.90 27.36 -29.19
C VAL A 719 31.45 27.44 -30.62
N VAL A 720 31.13 28.52 -31.31
CA VAL A 720 31.54 28.76 -32.69
C VAL A 720 32.45 29.96 -32.73
N ARG A 721 33.62 29.82 -33.36
CA ARG A 721 34.60 30.87 -33.57
C ARG A 721 35.01 30.91 -35.04
N THR A 722 35.13 32.09 -35.61
CA THR A 722 35.57 32.32 -36.99
C THR A 722 36.86 33.14 -36.98
N GLU A 723 37.93 32.62 -37.57
CA GLU A 723 39.25 33.26 -37.59
C GLU A 723 39.66 33.56 -39.04
N ILE A 724 40.17 34.76 -39.29
CA ILE A 724 40.69 35.12 -40.61
C ILE A 724 42.10 34.53 -40.74
N VAL A 725 42.33 33.69 -41.74
CA VAL A 725 43.63 33.05 -41.95
C VAL A 725 44.57 34.05 -42.62
N SER A 726 45.75 34.28 -42.05
CA SER A 726 46.77 35.17 -42.65
C SER A 726 47.52 34.48 -43.81
N ASP A 727 47.74 35.19 -44.91
CA ASP A 727 48.41 34.73 -46.16
C ASP A 727 49.89 34.29 -46.01
N LYS A 728 50.42 34.19 -44.79
CA LYS A 728 51.81 33.81 -44.51
C LYS A 728 51.88 32.37 -44.01
N GLY A 729 51.92 31.39 -44.92
CA GLY A 729 52.23 30.01 -44.58
C GLY A 729 52.27 29.04 -45.77
N ASP A 730 53.21 28.10 -45.74
CA ASP A 730 53.67 27.17 -46.80
C ASP A 730 52.65 26.14 -47.35
N CYS A 731 51.33 26.36 -47.24
CA CYS A 731 50.32 25.39 -47.69
C CYS A 731 49.28 26.05 -48.63
N PRO A 732 49.10 25.56 -49.88
CA PRO A 732 48.18 26.15 -50.85
C PRO A 732 46.72 26.19 -50.33
N GLU A 733 46.06 27.34 -50.46
CA GLU A 733 44.67 27.58 -50.01
C GLU A 733 43.67 26.53 -50.52
N LYS A 734 43.87 26.05 -51.75
CA LYS A 734 43.06 24.99 -52.38
C LYS A 734 43.04 23.68 -51.58
N PHE A 735 44.11 23.36 -50.86
CA PHE A 735 44.19 22.14 -50.06
C PHE A 735 43.36 22.24 -48.77
N ARG A 736 43.34 23.41 -48.13
CA ARG A 736 42.55 23.67 -46.92
C ARG A 736 41.04 23.63 -47.18
N LEU A 737 40.60 24.12 -48.35
CA LEU A 737 39.19 24.09 -48.77
C LEU A 737 38.69 22.69 -49.15
N ALA A 738 39.59 21.82 -49.61
CA ALA A 738 39.28 20.43 -49.93
C ALA A 738 39.23 19.53 -48.68
N GLN A 739 39.73 19.99 -47.54
CA GLN A 739 39.71 19.24 -46.28
C GLN A 739 38.26 19.05 -45.79
N LYS A 740 37.90 17.80 -45.51
CA LYS A 740 36.58 17.49 -44.95
C LYS A 740 36.47 18.01 -43.52
N ALA A 741 35.34 18.64 -43.21
CA ALA A 741 35.01 19.12 -41.88
C ALA A 741 34.92 17.96 -40.87
N VAL A 742 34.45 16.80 -41.34
CA VAL A 742 34.35 15.56 -40.59
C VAL A 742 35.02 14.47 -41.41
N ALA A 743 36.18 13.99 -40.95
CA ALA A 743 36.91 12.92 -41.60
C ALA A 743 36.24 11.55 -41.40
N SER A 744 35.77 11.28 -40.18
CA SER A 744 35.05 10.06 -39.80
C SER A 744 34.01 10.36 -38.71
N MET A 745 33.07 9.43 -38.49
CA MET A 745 32.12 9.53 -37.38
C MET A 745 32.81 9.51 -36.01
N GLU A 746 33.98 8.89 -35.90
CA GLU A 746 34.79 8.88 -34.68
C GLU A 746 35.33 10.27 -34.35
N THR A 747 35.90 10.97 -35.34
CA THR A 747 36.37 12.35 -35.17
C THR A 747 35.21 13.29 -34.85
N PHE A 748 34.04 13.05 -35.46
CA PHE A 748 32.83 13.81 -35.15
C PHE A 748 32.45 13.71 -33.67
N MET A 749 32.54 12.52 -33.07
CA MET A 749 32.18 12.30 -31.66
C MET A 749 33.04 13.06 -30.65
N GLU A 750 34.22 13.56 -31.05
CA GLU A 750 35.06 14.42 -30.22
C GLU A 750 34.43 15.79 -29.98
N GLY A 751 33.45 16.18 -30.79
CA GLY A 751 32.76 17.45 -30.68
C GLY A 751 33.61 18.64 -31.12
N ASN A 752 34.72 18.40 -31.82
CA ASN A 752 35.58 19.42 -32.42
C ASN A 752 35.46 19.33 -33.93
N ILE A 753 34.88 20.35 -34.56
CA ILE A 753 34.66 20.41 -36.00
C ILE A 753 35.37 21.64 -36.53
N GLU A 754 36.21 21.45 -37.53
CA GLU A 754 36.97 22.51 -38.14
C GLU A 754 36.82 22.44 -39.65
N TYR A 755 36.55 23.58 -40.28
CA TYR A 755 36.46 23.67 -41.74
C TYR A 755 36.78 25.08 -42.21
N TYR A 756 37.11 25.18 -43.50
CA TYR A 756 37.50 26.41 -44.15
C TYR A 756 36.44 26.84 -45.17
N ILE A 757 36.20 28.15 -45.27
CA ILE A 757 35.25 28.74 -46.22
C ILE A 757 35.94 29.91 -46.91
N GLU A 758 35.74 30.05 -48.22
CA GLU A 758 36.06 31.28 -48.94
C GLU A 758 34.99 32.34 -48.68
N CYS A 759 35.41 33.48 -48.15
CA CYS A 759 34.53 34.61 -47.90
C CYS A 759 34.84 35.73 -48.92
N PRO A 760 33.83 36.26 -49.63
CA PRO A 760 34.00 37.47 -50.43
C PRO A 760 34.42 38.64 -49.54
N THR A 761 35.12 39.62 -50.09
CA THR A 761 35.53 40.83 -49.34
C THR A 761 34.72 42.06 -49.75
N TRP A 762 34.69 43.05 -48.87
CA TRP A 762 34.30 44.43 -49.13
C TRP A 762 35.56 45.29 -49.16
N TYR A 763 35.58 46.28 -50.05
CA TYR A 763 36.62 47.31 -50.01
C TYR A 763 36.16 48.44 -49.09
N VAL A 764 36.73 48.53 -47.88
CA VAL A 764 36.38 49.54 -46.88
C VAL A 764 37.66 50.19 -46.37
N ASN A 765 37.76 51.51 -46.44
CA ASN A 765 38.91 52.28 -45.95
C ASN A 765 40.28 51.83 -46.50
N GLY A 766 40.35 51.46 -47.78
CA GLY A 766 41.62 51.08 -48.44
C GLY A 766 42.09 49.65 -48.17
N ILE A 767 41.30 48.84 -47.44
CA ILE A 767 41.65 47.46 -47.09
C ILE A 767 40.47 46.54 -47.46
N PHE A 768 40.77 45.40 -48.09
CA PHE A 768 39.78 44.35 -48.32
C PHE A 768 39.47 43.61 -47.02
N GLN A 769 38.24 43.72 -46.53
CA GLN A 769 37.75 43.06 -45.32
C GLN A 769 36.72 41.97 -45.67
N PRO A 770 36.73 40.78 -45.04
CA PRO A 770 35.77 39.72 -45.34
C PRO A 770 34.34 40.11 -44.91
N ARG A 771 33.33 39.68 -45.69
CA ARG A 771 31.91 39.88 -45.33
C ARG A 771 31.60 39.16 -44.00
N PRO A 772 30.68 39.68 -43.17
CA PRO A 772 30.17 38.95 -42.02
C PRO A 772 29.54 37.62 -42.45
N LEU A 773 29.87 36.56 -41.72
CA LEU A 773 29.28 35.25 -41.93
C LEU A 773 27.96 35.13 -41.17
N VAL A 774 27.06 34.26 -41.63
CA VAL A 774 25.78 34.01 -40.98
C VAL A 774 25.58 32.52 -40.68
N PHE A 775 24.83 32.21 -39.64
CA PHE A 775 24.39 30.83 -39.44
C PHE A 775 23.38 30.44 -40.52
N CYS A 776 23.61 29.33 -41.21
CA CYS A 776 22.77 28.91 -42.32
C CYS A 776 22.60 27.38 -42.41
N VAL A 777 21.56 26.96 -43.13
CA VAL A 777 21.32 25.55 -43.47
C VAL A 777 21.66 25.36 -44.95
N PHE A 778 22.73 24.63 -45.25
CA PHE A 778 23.07 24.34 -46.65
C PHE A 778 22.12 23.30 -47.24
N LYS A 779 21.59 23.57 -48.44
CA LYS A 779 20.96 22.54 -49.28
C LYS A 779 22.04 21.63 -49.87
N LYS A 780 21.66 20.44 -50.35
CA LYS A 780 22.61 19.46 -50.92
C LYS A 780 23.45 20.03 -52.08
N ALA A 781 22.91 20.98 -52.84
CA ALA A 781 23.58 21.65 -53.95
C ALA A 781 24.60 22.72 -53.49
N ASP A 782 24.31 23.40 -52.38
CA ASP A 782 25.00 24.64 -51.98
C ASP A 782 25.97 24.43 -50.81
N ARG A 783 26.24 23.16 -50.45
CA ARG A 783 27.11 22.83 -49.31
C ARG A 783 28.60 22.98 -49.69
N PRO A 784 29.43 23.56 -48.81
CA PRO A 784 30.87 23.63 -49.05
C PRO A 784 31.48 22.23 -49.25
N MET A 785 32.61 22.17 -49.96
CA MET A 785 33.28 20.90 -50.27
C MET A 785 33.64 20.11 -48.99
N ALA A 786 33.99 20.82 -47.92
CA ALA A 786 34.26 20.26 -46.60
C ALA A 786 33.09 19.42 -46.02
N TRP A 787 31.85 19.69 -46.43
CA TRP A 787 30.64 19.03 -45.94
C TRP A 787 30.07 17.99 -46.93
N LYS A 788 30.77 17.77 -48.04
CA LYS A 788 30.36 16.81 -49.05
C LYS A 788 30.47 15.39 -48.48
N ASN A 789 29.41 14.60 -48.62
CA ASN A 789 29.21 13.26 -48.06
C ASN A 789 28.89 13.17 -46.56
N LEU A 790 28.74 14.29 -45.85
CA LEU A 790 28.13 14.26 -44.51
C LEU A 790 26.62 14.00 -44.61
N ASP A 791 26.08 13.24 -43.66
CA ASP A 791 24.65 12.97 -43.53
C ASP A 791 23.87 14.28 -43.23
N LEU A 792 22.83 14.54 -44.01
CA LEU A 792 21.98 15.73 -43.90
C LEU A 792 21.34 15.87 -42.50
N LYS A 793 21.10 14.76 -41.79
CA LYS A 793 20.57 14.80 -40.41
C LYS A 793 21.60 15.39 -39.46
N VAL A 794 22.87 14.97 -39.54
CA VAL A 794 23.98 15.52 -38.74
C VAL A 794 24.16 17.00 -39.03
N GLN A 795 24.11 17.35 -40.31
CA GLN A 795 24.23 18.72 -40.77
C GLN A 795 23.12 19.63 -40.18
N SER A 796 21.88 19.13 -40.08
CA SER A 796 20.74 19.90 -39.57
C SER A 796 20.75 20.16 -38.05
N THR A 797 21.68 19.55 -37.32
CA THR A 797 21.75 19.59 -35.86
C THR A 797 22.94 20.39 -35.31
N ILE A 798 23.81 20.90 -36.19
CA ILE A 798 25.02 21.65 -35.86
C ILE A 798 24.80 23.11 -36.28
N PRO A 799 25.28 24.10 -35.49
CA PRO A 799 25.20 25.51 -35.86
C PRO A 799 26.23 25.86 -36.93
N LEU A 800 25.92 25.52 -38.18
CA LEU A 800 26.80 25.74 -39.32
C LEU A 800 26.82 27.22 -39.73
N VAL A 801 28.00 27.68 -40.11
CA VAL A 801 28.26 29.04 -40.56
C VAL A 801 28.57 29.02 -42.05
N GLY A 802 28.03 29.98 -42.79
CA GLY A 802 28.29 30.16 -44.21
C GLY A 802 28.08 31.60 -44.67
N ASN A 803 28.26 31.81 -45.97
CA ASN A 803 28.02 33.10 -46.58
C ASN A 803 26.50 33.38 -46.69
N ASP A 804 26.11 34.64 -46.56
CA ASP A 804 24.72 35.07 -46.69
C ASP A 804 24.25 34.93 -48.16
N LEU A 805 23.35 33.97 -48.41
CA LEU A 805 22.79 33.71 -49.75
C LEU A 805 21.97 34.89 -50.29
N THR A 806 21.35 35.71 -49.43
CA THR A 806 20.67 36.95 -49.83
C THR A 806 21.67 38.04 -50.25
N ALA A 807 22.84 38.10 -49.62
CA ALA A 807 23.93 39.00 -50.01
C ALA A 807 24.73 38.51 -51.25
N ILE A 808 24.69 37.21 -51.57
CA ILE A 808 25.25 36.63 -52.80
C ILE A 808 24.31 36.89 -53.99
N GLY A 809 22.98 36.76 -53.80
CA GLY A 809 21.99 37.03 -54.85
C GLY A 809 21.77 38.51 -55.16
N ALA A 810 22.09 39.42 -54.22
CA ALA A 810 22.06 40.87 -54.40
C ALA A 810 23.35 41.44 -55.00
N LEU A 811 24.23 40.60 -55.58
CA LEU A 811 25.30 41.08 -56.45
C LEU A 811 24.65 41.61 -57.73
N GLN A 812 24.41 42.92 -57.78
CA GLN A 812 24.63 43.64 -59.03
C GLN A 812 26.00 43.21 -59.56
N SER A 813 26.07 42.99 -60.88
CA SER A 813 27.26 42.61 -61.62
C SER A 813 28.53 43.21 -60.99
N PRO A 814 29.59 42.41 -60.78
CA PRO A 814 30.78 42.86 -60.08
C PRO A 814 31.30 44.15 -60.73
N GLN A 815 31.44 45.23 -59.95
CA GLN A 815 32.29 46.34 -60.38
C GLN A 815 33.73 45.82 -60.37
N THR A 816 34.17 45.37 -61.54
CA THR A 816 35.58 45.20 -61.87
C THR A 816 36.27 46.54 -61.70
N ILE A 817 37.15 46.63 -60.71
CA ILE A 817 38.25 47.58 -60.76
C ILE A 817 39.42 46.76 -61.33
N ASP A 818 39.90 47.14 -62.51
CA ASP A 818 41.11 46.64 -63.18
C ASP A 818 41.24 45.13 -63.46
N GLY A 819 40.15 44.47 -63.88
CA GLY A 819 40.25 43.15 -64.54
C GLY A 819 40.71 41.97 -63.67
N GLU A 820 40.99 42.19 -62.37
CA GLU A 820 41.26 41.15 -61.40
C GLU A 820 39.99 40.76 -60.62
N GLN A 821 39.82 39.46 -60.38
CA GLN A 821 38.73 38.94 -59.56
C GLN A 821 38.81 39.53 -58.15
N ASN A 822 37.66 39.95 -57.59
CA ASN A 822 37.60 40.41 -56.20
C ASN A 822 38.32 39.40 -55.27
N PRO A 823 39.29 39.84 -54.45
CA PRO A 823 40.05 38.93 -53.61
C PRO A 823 39.12 38.28 -52.58
N THR A 824 39.06 36.95 -52.58
CA THR A 824 38.43 36.19 -51.50
C THR A 824 39.42 36.03 -50.36
N ARG A 825 38.92 35.94 -49.13
CA ARG A 825 39.75 35.58 -47.97
C ARG A 825 39.32 34.25 -47.39
N LEU A 826 40.30 33.47 -46.97
CA LEU A 826 40.06 32.20 -46.30
C LEU A 826 39.71 32.43 -44.83
N VAL A 827 38.55 31.93 -44.42
CA VAL A 827 38.11 31.96 -43.02
C VAL A 827 38.10 30.54 -42.47
N ARG A 828 38.73 30.36 -41.31
CA ARG A 828 38.68 29.13 -40.52
C ARG A 828 37.49 29.19 -39.57
N VAL A 829 36.62 28.19 -39.62
CA VAL A 829 35.48 28.06 -38.71
C VAL A 829 35.74 26.88 -37.77
N VAL A 830 35.72 27.16 -36.47
CA VAL A 830 35.93 26.17 -35.42
C VAL A 830 34.65 26.07 -34.59
N ILE A 831 34.05 24.88 -34.55
CA ILE A 831 32.88 24.56 -33.75
C ILE A 831 33.31 23.54 -32.69
N ARG A 832 33.19 23.90 -31.41
CA ARG A 832 33.56 23.02 -30.29
C ARG A 832 32.36 22.76 -29.39
N LEU A 833 32.24 21.53 -28.92
CA LEU A 833 31.31 21.19 -27.86
C LEU A 833 31.84 21.76 -26.54
N LYS A 834 31.00 22.46 -25.79
CA LYS A 834 31.35 22.93 -24.46
C LYS A 834 31.55 21.72 -23.55
N SER A 835 32.76 21.60 -22.98
CA SER A 835 33.14 20.53 -22.04
C SER A 835 32.26 20.48 -20.81
#